data_AF-A0A4T0QUI6-F1
#
_entry.id   AF-A0A4T0QUI6-F1
#
_cell.length_a   1.000
_cell.length_b   1.000
_cell.length_c   1.000
_cell.angle_alpha   90.00
_cell.angle_beta   90.00
_cell.angle_gamma   90.00
#
_symmetry.space_group_name_H-M   'P 1'
#
loop_
_entity.id
_entity.type
_entity.pdbx_description
1 polymer ?
#
loop_
_entity_poly.entity_id
_entity_poly.type
_entity_poly.pdbx_seq_one_letter_code
_entity_poly.pdbx_strand_id
1 'polypeptide(L)'
;MFNFGSAEKVKNLHPVTEEFESSQYFGPLTPKDTEWATINSNFVAETQTFYSILEDGQCLSVQVVHSHVGFWYPQIQFNFMLYNPTTANKLWKSISVNNFSTPAKVPGKSYDRRSCSADQFTILHESLPNGDESYRINAKIDNEVQIIINFIRPASCAGFKLGDGPEGGYTSYGNDKSSNKRDGYVVHRFWPRVRTEGQVIIKGKLVDAVGHGAFIHAIQGMRANLVARSWNFALFQSDQHGGVSSLLMEFETTDGYGLATRTEGGGGVKVTIGALVAGDKLLSVTGSTTYPGQMPQGLTAAEYRNTIKDQETAYIVPSEVRYVWGGAAIENNKAIRAEMLVNYKNEKEEGVNRGLVEKVDFLAHIPYVVRKAVHVFAKTKPYIYQYLNPSELQLDLPEGVAEATKLTVQASIIIGAGVSGVAMGCKLKATVGIDDFEIYEREPEVGGTWYINNYPGCANDIPIIVYSFSFAQKDWGNSQWAPQPRIEGYIKDVVKDFNLSDHIHVKRTMLNANWNKEKEYWVVTIKNNETGEIFTRTSNILISAHGGLDVPRPIDTPGIETFKGDILRSQRYDQTVDLTGKNVVVIGNACTATQIIGEIAPKVKTLTQFARGKQWFLPKPVVHLGHPVVRWMLKYIPGLHTALRGLVFGVVDYFMKAMYVKNGEATRKKRMETSKRHVKNLAPAKYHDALIPDFQIGAKRRIFDEDYLKSLNYDHVDLIAERPARITENSVVRQDGTEVPADVIIYAIGFDTTTNKFLENFNNNGLNLRQHFANVGTGAYLGAAVAPLPNFFLLGTASPNCASGHNSVIFTSECTANFIIRVIKPIVYAKKGTVHVTKEAERKYQEWIREKHQEMIWETENVGSFYLDNNTGKNTALYPRSHTHYWWSTLIPKDSDFVYENVSKPWLLQFTSKKAMSAYGTALVAGTATWFLA
;
A
#
# COMPACT_ATOMS: atom_id res chain seq x y z
N MET A 1 -74.01 -6.51 32.26
CA MET A 1 -72.62 -6.79 31.84
C MET A 1 -72.50 -6.49 30.36
N PHE A 2 -71.95 -5.34 29.99
CA PHE A 2 -71.48 -5.08 28.62
C PHE A 2 -69.96 -5.20 28.64
N ASN A 3 -69.47 -6.20 27.92
CA ASN A 3 -68.05 -6.52 27.80
C ASN A 3 -67.42 -5.50 26.84
N PHE A 4 -66.72 -4.49 27.37
CA PHE A 4 -65.88 -3.61 26.56
C PHE A 4 -64.64 -4.41 26.14
N GLY A 5 -64.69 -5.00 24.95
CA GLY A 5 -63.53 -5.64 24.33
C GLY A 5 -62.39 -4.63 24.18
N SER A 6 -61.19 -5.05 24.57
CA SER A 6 -59.94 -4.32 24.34
C SER A 6 -59.83 -3.94 22.86
N ALA A 7 -59.68 -2.64 22.57
CA ALA A 7 -59.47 -2.16 21.21
C ALA A 7 -58.20 -2.79 20.62
N GLU A 8 -58.34 -3.47 19.48
CA GLU A 8 -57.23 -4.07 18.74
C GLU A 8 -56.27 -2.96 18.26
N LYS A 9 -55.00 -3.04 18.64
CA LYS A 9 -53.97 -2.07 18.25
C LYS A 9 -53.52 -2.35 16.82
N VAL A 10 -53.63 -1.38 15.93
CA VAL A 10 -53.16 -1.49 14.54
C VAL A 10 -51.78 -0.85 14.43
N LYS A 11 -50.79 -1.61 13.97
CA LYS A 11 -49.43 -1.14 13.72
C LYS A 11 -49.37 -0.49 12.33
N ASN A 12 -49.03 0.79 12.28
CA ASN A 12 -48.92 1.56 11.03
C ASN A 12 -47.53 2.21 10.85
N LEU A 13 -46.54 1.72 11.59
CA LEU A 13 -45.12 2.04 11.48
C LEU A 13 -44.33 0.73 11.50
N HIS A 14 -43.39 0.59 10.58
CA HIS A 14 -42.51 -0.56 10.46
C HIS A 14 -41.04 -0.08 10.52
N PRO A 15 -40.47 0.05 11.73
CA PRO A 15 -39.09 0.48 11.93
C PRO A 15 -38.10 -0.53 11.36
N VAL A 16 -37.05 -0.02 10.70
CA VAL A 16 -36.00 -0.88 10.12
C VAL A 16 -35.31 -1.76 11.17
N THR A 17 -35.20 -1.29 12.41
CA THR A 17 -34.54 -2.03 13.50
C THR A 17 -35.31 -3.27 13.94
N GLU A 18 -36.59 -3.40 13.59
CA GLU A 18 -37.40 -4.56 13.94
C GLU A 18 -37.44 -5.62 12.83
N GLU A 19 -36.91 -5.30 11.65
CA GLU A 19 -36.86 -6.21 10.50
C GLU A 19 -35.62 -7.12 10.54
N PHE A 20 -34.63 -6.79 11.37
CA PHE A 20 -33.34 -7.46 11.43
C PHE A 20 -32.95 -7.74 12.89
N GLU A 21 -32.23 -8.84 13.12
CA GLU A 21 -31.56 -9.06 14.40
C GLU A 21 -30.30 -8.19 14.51
N SER A 22 -29.82 -7.94 15.73
CA SER A 22 -28.64 -7.07 15.96
C SER A 22 -27.37 -7.52 15.20
N SER A 23 -27.19 -8.83 14.99
CA SER A 23 -26.08 -9.39 14.19
C SER A 23 -26.26 -9.19 12.67
N GLN A 24 -27.43 -8.76 12.23
CA GLN A 24 -27.79 -8.52 10.83
C GLN A 24 -27.95 -7.03 10.50
N TYR A 25 -27.70 -6.13 11.47
CA TYR A 25 -27.82 -4.69 11.26
C TYR A 25 -26.81 -4.13 10.26
N PHE A 26 -25.68 -4.79 10.03
CA PHE A 26 -24.74 -4.33 9.00
C PHE A 26 -25.21 -4.74 7.60
N GLY A 27 -25.71 -3.77 6.83
CA GLY A 27 -25.90 -3.87 5.39
C GLY A 27 -24.85 -3.01 4.66
N PRO A 28 -23.95 -3.60 3.85
CA PRO A 28 -22.96 -2.82 3.10
C PRO A 28 -23.65 -1.93 2.06
N LEU A 29 -23.11 -0.72 1.85
CA LEU A 29 -23.60 0.16 0.80
C LEU A 29 -23.15 -0.33 -0.58
N THR A 30 -24.10 -0.42 -1.51
CA THR A 30 -23.84 -0.61 -2.94
C THR A 30 -23.80 0.75 -3.64
N PRO A 31 -23.23 0.86 -4.87
CA PRO A 31 -23.26 2.11 -5.63
C PRO A 31 -24.66 2.70 -5.78
N LYS A 32 -25.68 1.85 -5.98
CA LYS A 32 -27.09 2.28 -6.09
C LYS A 32 -27.62 2.92 -4.80
N ASP A 33 -27.10 2.54 -3.65
CA ASP A 33 -27.55 3.10 -2.38
C ASP A 33 -27.12 4.57 -2.26
N THR A 34 -25.99 5.01 -2.81
CA THR A 34 -25.56 6.42 -2.68
C THR A 34 -25.92 7.30 -3.88
N GLU A 35 -26.69 6.78 -4.83
CA GLU A 35 -27.23 7.57 -5.96
C GLU A 35 -28.35 8.50 -5.50
N TRP A 36 -28.39 9.70 -6.08
CA TRP A 36 -29.50 10.63 -5.90
C TRP A 36 -30.79 10.05 -6.50
N ALA A 37 -31.84 9.92 -5.71
CA ALA A 37 -33.15 9.38 -6.09
C ALA A 37 -34.14 10.44 -6.61
N THR A 38 -33.93 11.72 -6.29
CA THR A 38 -34.88 12.84 -6.49
C THR A 38 -35.34 13.14 -7.91
N ILE A 39 -34.75 12.56 -8.95
CA ILE A 39 -35.20 12.76 -10.34
C ILE A 39 -36.52 12.03 -10.66
N ASN A 40 -36.94 11.07 -9.83
CA ASN A 40 -38.00 10.13 -10.20
C ASN A 40 -39.34 10.29 -9.43
N SER A 41 -39.51 11.27 -8.53
CA SER A 41 -40.74 11.37 -7.72
C SER A 41 -41.05 12.78 -7.18
N ASN A 42 -42.34 13.15 -7.22
CA ASN A 42 -42.87 14.48 -6.91
C ASN A 42 -42.98 14.82 -5.41
N PHE A 43 -42.67 13.89 -4.49
CA PHE A 43 -42.83 14.08 -3.03
C PHE A 43 -41.64 13.58 -2.20
N VAL A 44 -40.47 13.44 -2.81
CA VAL A 44 -39.24 13.02 -2.12
C VAL A 44 -38.43 14.24 -1.69
N ALA A 45 -38.03 14.25 -0.41
CA ALA A 45 -36.98 15.11 0.10
C ALA A 45 -35.71 14.28 0.31
N GLU A 46 -34.59 14.71 -0.25
CA GLU A 46 -33.31 14.01 -0.19
C GLU A 46 -32.22 14.97 0.25
N THR A 47 -31.37 14.51 1.17
CA THR A 47 -30.32 15.32 1.77
C THR A 47 -29.02 14.55 1.84
N GLN A 48 -27.95 15.17 1.36
CA GLN A 48 -26.58 14.72 1.57
C GLN A 48 -25.88 15.72 2.49
N THR A 49 -25.32 15.22 3.59
CA THR A 49 -24.61 16.04 4.57
C THR A 49 -23.22 15.47 4.81
N PHE A 50 -22.23 16.33 4.75
CA PHE A 50 -20.82 16.05 5.02
C PHE A 50 -20.42 16.83 6.26
N TYR A 51 -19.99 16.13 7.29
CA TYR A 51 -19.47 16.72 8.53
C TYR A 51 -17.98 16.47 8.64
N SER A 52 -17.25 17.42 9.23
CA SER A 52 -15.85 17.27 9.60
C SER A 52 -15.55 18.04 10.88
N ILE A 53 -14.79 17.41 11.77
CA ILE A 53 -14.06 18.07 12.85
C ILE A 53 -12.62 18.18 12.37
N LEU A 54 -12.15 19.42 12.20
CA LEU A 54 -10.81 19.72 11.74
C LEU A 54 -9.78 19.52 12.88
N GLU A 55 -8.52 19.34 12.51
CA GLU A 55 -7.43 19.09 13.48
C GLU A 55 -7.24 20.22 14.50
N ASP A 56 -7.60 21.45 14.13
CA ASP A 56 -7.57 22.61 15.02
C ASP A 56 -8.84 22.75 15.90
N GLY A 57 -9.73 21.76 15.84
CA GLY A 57 -10.99 21.69 16.60
C GLY A 57 -12.16 22.43 15.96
N GLN A 58 -12.00 23.05 14.78
CA GLN A 58 -13.12 23.67 14.08
C GLN A 58 -14.11 22.62 13.57
N CYS A 59 -15.40 22.97 13.56
CA CYS A 59 -16.44 22.15 12.97
C CYS A 59 -16.80 22.72 11.58
N LEU A 60 -16.75 21.86 10.57
CA LEU A 60 -17.10 22.16 9.20
C LEU A 60 -18.26 21.26 8.76
N SER A 61 -19.24 21.83 8.07
CA SER A 61 -20.27 21.04 7.40
C SER A 61 -20.64 21.60 6.03
N VAL A 62 -20.90 20.69 5.09
CA VAL A 62 -21.48 20.97 3.77
C VAL A 62 -22.75 20.13 3.63
N GLN A 63 -23.85 20.75 3.24
CA GLN A 63 -25.11 20.05 3.05
C GLN A 63 -25.79 20.48 1.76
N VAL A 64 -26.32 19.49 1.03
CA VAL A 64 -27.19 19.71 -0.12
C VAL A 64 -28.56 19.12 0.20
N VAL A 65 -29.58 19.98 0.15
CA VAL A 65 -30.98 19.60 0.36
C VAL A 65 -31.71 19.74 -0.97
N HIS A 66 -32.33 18.66 -1.43
CA HIS A 66 -33.21 18.66 -2.60
C HIS A 66 -34.62 18.32 -2.14
N SER A 67 -35.55 19.28 -2.20
CA SER A 67 -36.89 19.10 -1.64
C SER A 67 -38.00 19.68 -2.51
N HIS A 68 -39.10 18.94 -2.65
CA HIS A 68 -40.31 19.37 -3.34
C HIS A 68 -41.30 20.06 -2.38
N VAL A 69 -40.88 21.16 -1.76
CA VAL A 69 -41.74 21.93 -0.84
C VAL A 69 -42.69 22.83 -1.63
N GLY A 70 -43.75 22.22 -2.20
CA GLY A 70 -44.83 22.94 -2.89
C GLY A 70 -45.10 22.45 -4.32
N PHE A 71 -46.26 22.83 -4.87
CA PHE A 71 -46.77 22.39 -6.18
C PHE A 71 -45.95 22.91 -7.39
N TRP A 72 -44.91 23.73 -7.19
CA TRP A 72 -44.19 24.41 -8.27
C TRP A 72 -42.66 24.34 -8.03
N TYR A 73 -42.01 23.42 -8.74
CA TYR A 73 -40.56 23.16 -8.85
C TYR A 73 -39.80 22.76 -7.56
N PRO A 74 -38.82 21.83 -7.65
CA PRO A 74 -37.97 21.48 -6.52
C PRO A 74 -37.14 22.67 -6.06
N GLN A 75 -37.02 22.84 -4.75
CA GLN A 75 -36.12 23.79 -4.12
C GLN A 75 -34.83 23.05 -3.73
N ILE A 76 -33.70 23.47 -4.31
CA ILE A 76 -32.38 22.94 -3.97
C ILE A 76 -31.60 23.99 -3.18
N GLN A 77 -31.10 23.60 -2.02
CA GLN A 77 -30.28 24.45 -1.15
C GLN A 77 -28.90 23.85 -0.95
N PHE A 78 -27.89 24.71 -0.98
CA PHE A 78 -26.52 24.40 -0.59
C PHE A 78 -26.19 25.18 0.69
N ASN A 79 -25.88 24.46 1.76
CA ASN A 79 -25.52 25.00 3.06
C ASN A 79 -24.06 24.71 3.37
N PHE A 80 -23.36 25.71 3.90
CA PHE A 80 -22.00 25.60 4.39
C PHE A 80 -21.91 26.25 5.77
N MET A 81 -21.24 25.56 6.68
CA MET A 81 -20.93 26.04 8.01
C MET A 81 -19.47 25.80 8.34
N LEU A 82 -18.84 26.81 8.94
CA LEU A 82 -17.56 26.70 9.61
C LEU A 82 -17.66 27.40 10.96
N TYR A 83 -17.40 26.66 12.04
CA TYR A 83 -17.44 27.17 13.40
C TYR A 83 -16.11 26.93 14.10
N ASN A 84 -15.57 27.99 14.71
CA ASN A 84 -14.35 27.93 15.50
C ASN A 84 -14.69 28.05 17.00
N PRO A 85 -14.55 26.96 17.79
CA PRO A 85 -14.95 26.97 19.20
C PRO A 85 -14.06 27.87 20.08
N THR A 86 -12.82 28.10 19.69
CA THR A 86 -11.86 28.93 20.44
C THR A 86 -12.22 30.42 20.37
N THR A 87 -12.66 30.88 19.20
CA THR A 87 -13.01 32.29 18.97
C THR A 87 -14.52 32.55 19.02
N ALA A 88 -15.33 31.49 19.10
CA ALA A 88 -16.78 31.51 18.89
C ALA A 88 -17.22 32.13 17.55
N ASN A 89 -16.30 32.28 16.60
CA ASN A 89 -16.61 32.79 15.27
C ASN A 89 -17.32 31.72 14.45
N LYS A 90 -18.39 32.14 13.78
CA LYS A 90 -19.22 31.28 12.94
C LYS A 90 -19.39 31.90 11.57
N LEU A 91 -19.12 31.12 10.54
CA LEU A 91 -19.45 31.42 9.15
C LEU A 91 -20.55 30.46 8.71
N TRP A 92 -21.75 30.99 8.45
CA TRP A 92 -22.86 30.24 7.89
C TRP A 92 -23.25 30.84 6.53
N LYS A 93 -23.40 29.99 5.53
CA LYS A 93 -23.91 30.36 4.20
C LYS A 93 -24.95 29.36 3.76
N SER A 94 -26.11 29.85 3.33
CA SER A 94 -27.20 29.04 2.79
C SER A 94 -27.68 29.72 1.52
N ILE A 95 -27.53 29.04 0.37
CA ILE A 95 -27.91 29.58 -0.94
C ILE A 95 -28.86 28.64 -1.66
N SER A 96 -29.86 29.21 -2.34
CA SER A 96 -30.64 28.48 -3.34
C SER A 96 -29.81 28.33 -4.61
N VAL A 97 -29.81 27.13 -5.21
CA VAL A 97 -29.02 26.83 -6.41
C VAL A 97 -29.94 26.48 -7.59
N ASN A 98 -29.46 26.78 -8.80
CA ASN A 98 -30.17 26.53 -10.05
C ASN A 98 -29.43 25.45 -10.88
N ASN A 99 -30.13 24.88 -11.86
CA ASN A 99 -29.57 23.89 -12.81
C ASN A 99 -28.97 22.65 -12.13
N PHE A 100 -29.54 22.22 -11.01
CA PHE A 100 -29.13 20.97 -10.36
C PHE A 100 -29.27 19.78 -11.31
N SER A 101 -28.22 18.96 -11.40
CA SER A 101 -28.15 17.79 -12.26
C SER A 101 -27.46 16.64 -11.54
N THR A 102 -28.00 15.45 -11.71
CA THR A 102 -27.37 14.16 -11.38
C THR A 102 -27.65 13.17 -12.52
N PRO A 103 -26.63 12.58 -13.17
CA PRO A 103 -25.20 12.78 -12.92
C PRO A 103 -24.70 14.22 -13.11
N ALA A 104 -23.56 14.52 -12.50
CA ALA A 104 -22.90 15.81 -12.62
C ALA A 104 -22.53 16.12 -14.09
N LYS A 105 -22.82 17.34 -14.54
CA LYS A 105 -22.49 17.82 -15.90
C LYS A 105 -21.13 18.52 -15.88
N VAL A 106 -20.06 17.80 -16.21
CA VAL A 106 -18.70 18.33 -16.32
C VAL A 106 -18.15 18.05 -17.72
N PRO A 107 -17.64 19.06 -18.45
CA PRO A 107 -17.08 18.86 -19.79
C PRO A 107 -15.96 17.81 -19.82
N GLY A 108 -16.02 16.88 -20.77
CA GLY A 108 -14.94 15.92 -21.04
C GLY A 108 -14.86 14.70 -20.09
N LYS A 109 -15.78 14.55 -19.12
CA LYS A 109 -15.81 13.39 -18.22
C LYS A 109 -17.24 13.02 -17.84
N SER A 110 -17.58 11.73 -17.90
CA SER A 110 -18.87 11.24 -17.41
C SER A 110 -18.79 10.82 -15.95
N TYR A 111 -19.89 11.00 -15.23
CA TYR A 111 -20.07 10.57 -13.85
C TYR A 111 -21.37 9.77 -13.73
N ASP A 112 -21.55 9.05 -12.63
CA ASP A 112 -22.81 8.39 -12.29
C ASP A 112 -23.69 9.27 -11.38
N ARG A 113 -24.83 8.72 -10.96
CA ARG A 113 -25.84 9.44 -10.17
C ARG A 113 -25.43 9.69 -8.71
N ARG A 114 -24.27 9.20 -8.25
CA ARG A 114 -23.69 9.59 -6.96
C ARG A 114 -23.12 10.99 -7.02
N SER A 115 -22.76 11.46 -8.21
CA SER A 115 -22.24 12.82 -8.44
C SER A 115 -23.35 13.80 -8.80
N CYS A 116 -23.27 15.03 -8.33
CA CYS A 116 -24.19 16.11 -8.71
C CYS A 116 -23.48 17.44 -9.00
N SER A 117 -24.15 18.31 -9.75
CA SER A 117 -23.65 19.64 -10.10
C SER A 117 -24.79 20.64 -10.15
N ALA A 118 -24.49 21.90 -9.82
CA ALA A 118 -25.34 23.06 -10.02
C ALA A 118 -24.46 24.25 -10.46
N ASP A 119 -25.05 25.41 -10.77
CA ASP A 119 -24.28 26.58 -11.23
C ASP A 119 -23.17 27.00 -10.23
N GLN A 120 -23.40 26.80 -8.93
CA GLN A 120 -22.51 27.24 -7.85
C GLN A 120 -21.55 26.15 -7.33
N PHE A 121 -21.79 24.87 -7.64
CA PHE A 121 -20.97 23.78 -7.09
C PHE A 121 -20.94 22.51 -7.94
N THR A 122 -19.92 21.68 -7.70
CA THR A 122 -19.87 20.27 -8.11
C THR A 122 -19.54 19.39 -6.91
N ILE A 123 -20.21 18.24 -6.81
CA ILE A 123 -19.90 17.15 -5.89
C ILE A 123 -19.66 15.91 -6.74
N LEU A 124 -18.42 15.44 -6.79
CA LEU A 124 -17.96 14.41 -7.70
C LEU A 124 -17.52 13.18 -6.91
N HIS A 125 -18.14 12.03 -7.18
CA HIS A 125 -17.75 10.74 -6.62
C HIS A 125 -16.64 10.10 -7.45
N GLU A 126 -15.60 9.58 -6.78
CA GLU A 126 -14.50 8.84 -7.40
C GLU A 126 -14.13 7.62 -6.55
N SER A 127 -13.92 6.47 -7.20
CA SER A 127 -13.28 5.29 -6.59
C SER A 127 -11.77 5.35 -6.82
N LEU A 128 -10.99 5.29 -5.75
CA LEU A 128 -9.53 5.41 -5.78
C LEU A 128 -8.86 4.03 -5.96
N PRO A 129 -7.64 3.95 -6.53
CA PRO A 129 -6.97 2.68 -6.81
C PRO A 129 -6.68 1.80 -5.58
N ASN A 130 -6.62 2.39 -4.39
CA ASN A 130 -6.43 1.70 -3.13
C ASN A 130 -7.73 1.14 -2.53
N GLY A 131 -8.87 1.31 -3.21
CA GLY A 131 -10.19 0.88 -2.75
C GLY A 131 -10.97 1.94 -1.95
N ASP A 132 -10.38 3.10 -1.68
CA ASP A 132 -11.07 4.21 -1.02
C ASP A 132 -12.13 4.83 -1.95
N GLU A 133 -13.12 5.49 -1.35
CA GLU A 133 -14.11 6.28 -2.08
C GLU A 133 -14.04 7.74 -1.67
N SER A 134 -14.17 8.65 -2.63
CA SER A 134 -14.05 10.09 -2.39
C SER A 134 -15.23 10.86 -2.95
N TYR A 135 -15.74 11.83 -2.19
CA TYR A 135 -16.56 12.93 -2.70
C TYR A 135 -15.73 14.22 -2.73
N ARG A 136 -15.44 14.72 -3.93
CA ARG A 136 -14.81 16.03 -4.14
C ARG A 136 -15.87 17.11 -4.27
N ILE A 137 -15.85 18.05 -3.35
CA ILE A 137 -16.73 19.22 -3.33
C ILE A 137 -15.95 20.44 -3.81
N ASN A 138 -16.39 21.03 -4.91
CA ASN A 138 -15.92 22.33 -5.37
C ASN A 138 -17.11 23.29 -5.41
N ALA A 139 -17.08 24.35 -4.61
CA ALA A 139 -18.17 25.32 -4.56
C ALA A 139 -17.66 26.75 -4.52
N LYS A 140 -18.31 27.64 -5.27
CA LYS A 140 -18.18 29.09 -5.14
C LYS A 140 -19.51 29.64 -4.68
N ILE A 141 -19.64 29.83 -3.37
CA ILE A 141 -20.90 30.22 -2.74
C ILE A 141 -21.20 31.69 -3.04
N ASP A 142 -20.19 32.56 -2.90
CA ASP A 142 -20.25 33.98 -3.22
C ASP A 142 -18.84 34.53 -3.55
N ASN A 143 -18.66 35.85 -3.53
CA ASN A 143 -17.36 36.48 -3.80
C ASN A 143 -16.35 36.31 -2.64
N GLU A 144 -16.81 35.90 -1.46
CA GLU A 144 -15.99 35.78 -0.26
C GLU A 144 -15.64 34.33 0.06
N VAL A 145 -16.49 33.36 -0.28
CA VAL A 145 -16.34 31.95 0.15
C VAL A 145 -16.23 31.00 -1.04
N GLN A 146 -15.09 30.29 -1.11
CA GLN A 146 -14.83 29.19 -2.04
C GLN A 146 -14.39 27.94 -1.28
N ILE A 147 -14.80 26.77 -1.75
CA ILE A 147 -14.57 25.48 -1.10
C ILE A 147 -13.98 24.52 -2.12
N ILE A 148 -12.87 23.88 -1.77
CA ILE A 148 -12.27 22.78 -2.53
C ILE A 148 -11.85 21.72 -1.52
N ILE A 149 -12.73 20.74 -1.26
CA ILE A 149 -12.55 19.74 -0.20
C ILE A 149 -12.87 18.34 -0.74
N ASN A 150 -12.07 17.36 -0.37
CA ASN A 150 -12.37 15.94 -0.53
C ASN A 150 -12.83 15.34 0.81
N PHE A 151 -13.89 14.54 0.77
CA PHE A 151 -14.28 13.63 1.84
C PHE A 151 -14.01 12.21 1.39
N ILE A 152 -13.01 11.57 2.00
CA ILE A 152 -12.48 10.27 1.58
C ILE A 152 -12.85 9.23 2.63
N ARG A 153 -13.65 8.23 2.24
CA ARG A 153 -13.92 7.05 3.05
C ARG A 153 -12.80 6.02 2.81
N PRO A 154 -12.06 5.61 3.86
CA PRO A 154 -11.05 4.57 3.71
C PRO A 154 -11.72 3.22 3.42
N ALA A 155 -11.07 2.40 2.59
CA ALA A 155 -11.55 1.06 2.24
C ALA A 155 -11.77 0.17 3.47
N SER A 156 -10.96 0.35 4.52
CA SER A 156 -11.05 -0.37 5.80
C SER A 156 -12.33 -0.06 6.60
N CYS A 157 -12.94 1.12 6.39
CA CYS A 157 -14.17 1.51 7.07
C CYS A 157 -15.35 1.47 6.10
N ALA A 158 -16.11 0.38 6.13
CA ALA A 158 -17.30 0.22 5.30
C ALA A 158 -18.34 1.31 5.58
N GLY A 159 -18.97 1.82 4.51
CA GLY A 159 -20.24 2.54 4.63
C GLY A 159 -21.38 1.55 4.84
N PHE A 160 -22.44 1.97 5.52
CA PHE A 160 -23.55 1.06 5.86
C PHE A 160 -24.94 1.69 5.68
N LYS A 161 -25.91 0.79 5.54
CA LYS A 161 -27.34 0.96 5.82
C LYS A 161 -27.75 -0.10 6.85
N LEU A 162 -28.81 0.15 7.62
CA LEU A 162 -29.25 -0.82 8.62
C LEU A 162 -29.98 -1.98 7.92
N GLY A 163 -29.40 -3.18 7.98
CA GLY A 163 -29.91 -4.38 7.32
C GLY A 163 -29.49 -4.49 5.85
N ASP A 164 -29.23 -5.73 5.41
CA ASP A 164 -28.80 -6.02 4.04
C ASP A 164 -30.00 -6.10 3.06
N GLY A 165 -29.70 -6.00 1.77
CA GLY A 165 -30.65 -6.18 0.68
C GLY A 165 -31.41 -4.92 0.26
N PRO A 166 -32.39 -5.05 -0.66
CA PRO A 166 -33.10 -3.93 -1.26
C PRO A 166 -33.99 -3.15 -0.27
N GLU A 167 -34.51 -3.82 0.76
CA GLU A 167 -35.34 -3.22 1.82
C GLU A 167 -34.51 -2.77 3.03
N GLY A 168 -33.20 -3.00 3.00
CA GLY A 168 -32.26 -2.49 4.00
C GLY A 168 -32.32 -0.96 4.11
N GLY A 169 -32.33 -0.45 5.32
CA GLY A 169 -32.38 0.97 5.64
C GLY A 169 -33.78 1.59 5.64
N TYR A 170 -34.83 0.89 5.19
CA TYR A 170 -36.18 1.45 5.10
C TYR A 170 -36.97 1.34 6.40
N THR A 171 -37.37 2.49 6.94
CA THR A 171 -38.50 2.56 7.87
C THR A 171 -39.75 2.93 7.09
N SER A 172 -40.76 2.06 7.10
CA SER A 172 -41.99 2.22 6.30
C SER A 172 -43.16 2.70 7.15
N TYR A 173 -43.98 3.56 6.54
CA TYR A 173 -45.17 4.17 7.14
C TYR A 173 -46.42 3.63 6.43
N GLY A 174 -47.50 3.44 7.20
CA GLY A 174 -48.77 2.89 6.71
C GLY A 174 -49.05 1.47 7.20
N ASN A 175 -50.22 0.94 6.85
CA ASN A 175 -50.67 -0.39 7.30
C ASN A 175 -49.99 -1.56 6.55
N ASP A 176 -49.38 -1.29 5.40
CA ASP A 176 -48.69 -2.28 4.57
C ASP A 176 -47.27 -1.78 4.29
N LYS A 177 -46.27 -2.55 4.71
CA LYS A 177 -44.85 -2.19 4.54
C LYS A 177 -44.30 -2.43 3.13
N SER A 178 -45.04 -3.12 2.26
CA SER A 178 -44.57 -3.46 0.91
C SER A 178 -44.28 -2.20 0.08
N SER A 179 -43.26 -2.27 -0.78
CA SER A 179 -42.75 -1.13 -1.58
C SER A 179 -43.79 -0.47 -2.48
N ASN A 180 -44.82 -1.20 -2.90
CA ASN A 180 -45.91 -0.71 -3.74
C ASN A 180 -47.15 -0.23 -2.97
N LYS A 181 -47.22 -0.40 -1.65
CA LYS A 181 -48.41 -0.08 -0.85
C LYS A 181 -48.14 0.76 0.40
N ARG A 182 -46.89 1.00 0.77
CA ARG A 182 -46.54 1.88 1.90
C ARG A 182 -46.98 3.32 1.63
N ASP A 183 -47.47 3.99 2.67
CA ASP A 183 -47.91 5.39 2.62
C ASP A 183 -46.72 6.37 2.55
N GLY A 184 -45.56 5.93 3.05
CA GLY A 184 -44.33 6.69 3.05
C GLY A 184 -43.14 5.86 3.56
N TYR A 185 -41.93 6.42 3.44
CA TYR A 185 -40.73 5.78 3.95
C TYR A 185 -39.64 6.79 4.32
N VAL A 186 -38.69 6.32 5.14
CA VAL A 186 -37.43 7.02 5.41
C VAL A 186 -36.27 6.05 5.23
N VAL A 187 -35.19 6.51 4.61
CA VAL A 187 -33.93 5.75 4.43
C VAL A 187 -32.75 6.59 4.89
N HIS A 188 -31.81 5.95 5.60
CA HIS A 188 -30.55 6.56 6.02
C HIS A 188 -29.37 5.69 5.65
N ARG A 189 -28.32 6.33 5.16
CA ARG A 189 -27.07 5.70 4.71
C ARG A 189 -25.91 6.51 5.21
N PHE A 190 -24.86 5.83 5.65
CA PHE A 190 -23.81 6.46 6.42
C PHE A 190 -22.43 6.04 5.94
N TRP A 191 -21.52 7.00 5.87
CA TRP A 191 -20.09 6.74 6.05
C TRP A 191 -19.74 7.20 7.46
N PRO A 192 -19.57 6.27 8.41
CA PRO A 192 -19.41 6.62 9.82
C PRO A 192 -18.05 7.26 10.12
N ARG A 193 -17.07 7.10 9.22
CA ARG A 193 -15.78 7.78 9.30
C ARG A 193 -15.29 8.12 7.90
N VAL A 194 -14.86 9.37 7.72
CA VAL A 194 -14.19 9.88 6.53
C VAL A 194 -13.00 10.74 6.94
N ARG A 195 -12.00 10.82 6.07
CA ARG A 195 -10.91 11.79 6.15
C ARG A 195 -11.26 12.99 5.27
N THR A 196 -11.12 14.18 5.82
CA THR A 196 -11.32 15.44 5.11
C THR A 196 -9.95 16.01 4.77
N GLU A 197 -9.77 16.42 3.51
CA GLU A 197 -8.57 17.12 3.07
C GLU A 197 -8.96 18.18 2.03
N GLY A 198 -8.33 19.35 2.06
CA GLY A 198 -8.60 20.43 1.13
C GLY A 198 -8.53 21.80 1.78
N GLN A 199 -9.17 22.78 1.16
CA GLN A 199 -9.03 24.18 1.51
C GLN A 199 -10.36 24.93 1.37
N VAL A 200 -10.59 25.87 2.27
CA VAL A 200 -11.64 26.88 2.19
C VAL A 200 -10.98 28.24 2.06
N ILE A 201 -11.41 29.03 1.07
CA ILE A 201 -10.96 30.41 0.90
C ILE A 201 -12.06 31.33 1.45
N ILE A 202 -11.75 32.13 2.45
CA ILE A 202 -12.66 33.09 3.11
C ILE A 202 -12.04 34.48 3.00
N LYS A 203 -12.69 35.37 2.24
CA LYS A 203 -12.22 36.75 1.99
C LYS A 203 -10.76 36.80 1.51
N GLY A 204 -10.40 35.85 0.63
CA GLY A 204 -9.05 35.71 0.09
C GLY A 204 -8.03 35.06 1.04
N LYS A 205 -8.41 34.70 2.28
CA LYS A 205 -7.57 33.95 3.21
C LYS A 205 -7.85 32.47 3.11
N LEU A 206 -6.79 31.68 3.12
CA LEU A 206 -6.85 30.23 3.02
C LEU A 206 -6.99 29.61 4.42
N VAL A 207 -7.92 28.68 4.56
CA VAL A 207 -8.14 27.85 5.74
C VAL A 207 -7.98 26.40 5.30
N ASP A 208 -7.00 25.69 5.87
CA ASP A 208 -6.81 24.27 5.60
C ASP A 208 -7.96 23.47 6.26
N ALA A 209 -8.60 22.61 5.48
CA ALA A 209 -9.70 21.76 5.91
C ALA A 209 -9.20 20.31 5.99
N VAL A 210 -8.40 20.02 7.01
CA VAL A 210 -7.89 18.67 7.29
C VAL A 210 -8.50 18.16 8.59
N GLY A 211 -9.04 16.95 8.58
CA GLY A 211 -9.68 16.36 9.76
C GLY A 211 -10.46 15.09 9.48
N HIS A 212 -11.41 14.78 10.35
CA HIS A 212 -12.22 13.56 10.30
C HIS A 212 -13.70 13.85 10.51
N GLY A 213 -14.56 13.04 9.91
CA GLY A 213 -16.00 13.21 10.11
C GLY A 213 -16.84 12.09 9.55
N ALA A 214 -18.03 12.43 9.06
CA ALA A 214 -18.99 11.47 8.53
C ALA A 214 -19.74 12.03 7.32
N PHE A 215 -20.24 11.11 6.49
CA PHE A 215 -21.20 11.41 5.43
C PHE A 215 -22.55 10.75 5.75
N ILE A 216 -23.63 11.51 5.59
CA ILE A 216 -25.00 11.08 5.85
C ILE A 216 -25.83 11.37 4.61
N HIS A 217 -26.49 10.34 4.09
CA HIS A 217 -27.44 10.44 2.98
C HIS A 217 -28.80 9.98 3.45
N ALA A 218 -29.74 10.91 3.53
CA ALA A 218 -31.09 10.70 4.05
C ALA A 218 -32.14 10.96 2.97
N ILE A 219 -33.13 10.07 2.88
CA ILE A 219 -34.24 10.17 1.94
C ILE A 219 -35.55 10.03 2.70
N GLN A 220 -36.47 10.97 2.47
CA GLN A 220 -37.83 10.95 2.98
C GLN A 220 -38.79 10.84 1.79
N GLY A 221 -39.46 9.69 1.68
CA GLY A 221 -40.46 9.39 0.65
C GLY A 221 -41.85 9.96 0.95
N MET A 222 -41.96 10.93 1.85
CA MET A 222 -43.18 11.61 2.25
C MET A 222 -42.85 13.00 2.81
N ARG A 223 -43.88 13.80 3.12
CA ARG A 223 -43.66 15.14 3.70
C ARG A 223 -42.99 15.05 5.06
N ALA A 224 -41.87 15.76 5.23
CA ALA A 224 -41.05 15.74 6.45
C ALA A 224 -41.84 15.97 7.75
N ASN A 225 -42.85 16.84 7.73
CA ASN A 225 -43.69 17.15 8.90
C ASN A 225 -44.62 16.01 9.34
N LEU A 226 -44.76 14.96 8.52
CA LEU A 226 -45.52 13.75 8.86
C LEU A 226 -44.60 12.64 9.39
N VAL A 227 -43.31 12.70 9.07
CA VAL A 227 -42.32 11.67 9.40
C VAL A 227 -42.04 11.61 10.90
N ALA A 228 -41.67 12.74 11.48
CA ALA A 228 -41.19 12.82 12.86
C ALA A 228 -41.45 14.20 13.47
N ARG A 229 -41.64 14.21 14.80
CA ARG A 229 -41.79 15.43 15.60
C ARG A 229 -40.46 15.95 16.14
N SER A 230 -39.44 15.10 16.25
CA SER A 230 -38.09 15.46 16.69
C SER A 230 -37.04 14.57 16.03
N TRP A 231 -35.82 15.12 15.87
CA TRP A 231 -34.63 14.44 15.38
C TRP A 231 -33.44 14.78 16.28
N ASN A 232 -32.59 13.80 16.53
CA ASN A 232 -31.35 13.95 17.29
C ASN A 232 -30.21 13.25 16.55
N PHE A 233 -29.08 13.95 16.40
CA PHE A 233 -27.88 13.44 15.76
C PHE A 233 -26.70 13.65 16.71
N ALA A 234 -25.88 12.61 16.89
CA ALA A 234 -24.61 12.71 17.60
C ALA A 234 -23.49 12.16 16.71
N LEU A 235 -22.39 12.90 16.66
CA LEU A 235 -21.18 12.53 15.95
C LEU A 235 -19.98 12.76 16.87
N PHE A 236 -19.20 11.72 17.07
CA PHE A 236 -17.93 11.75 17.81
C PHE A 236 -16.79 11.37 16.87
N GLN A 237 -15.67 12.08 16.96
CA GLN A 237 -14.45 11.80 16.21
C GLN A 237 -13.23 11.89 17.13
N SER A 238 -12.30 10.96 16.98
CA SER A 238 -11.01 10.97 17.67
C SER A 238 -9.97 10.22 16.83
N ASP A 239 -8.71 10.63 16.92
CA ASP A 239 -7.58 9.94 16.26
C ASP A 239 -6.83 9.01 17.21
N GLN A 240 -7.31 8.89 18.45
CA GLN A 240 -6.81 7.90 19.39
C GLN A 240 -7.14 6.48 18.90
N HIS A 241 -6.38 5.48 19.36
CA HIS A 241 -6.60 4.07 19.02
C HIS A 241 -6.71 3.78 17.51
N GLY A 242 -5.92 4.49 16.69
CA GLY A 242 -5.90 4.29 15.24
C GLY A 242 -7.13 4.84 14.51
N GLY A 243 -7.89 5.74 15.14
CA GLY A 243 -9.08 6.38 14.57
C GLY A 243 -10.38 5.79 15.13
N VAL A 244 -11.08 6.57 15.93
CA VAL A 244 -12.35 6.23 16.59
C VAL A 244 -13.44 7.18 16.12
N SER A 245 -14.60 6.63 15.77
CA SER A 245 -15.80 7.39 15.45
C SER A 245 -17.03 6.71 16.01
N SER A 246 -17.98 7.50 16.51
CA SER A 246 -19.34 7.02 16.75
C SER A 246 -20.36 7.96 16.15
N LEU A 247 -21.42 7.36 15.62
CA LEU A 247 -22.55 8.07 15.02
C LEU A 247 -23.84 7.55 15.65
N LEU A 248 -24.78 8.44 15.95
CA LEU A 248 -26.14 8.10 16.36
C LEU A 248 -27.12 9.05 15.69
N MET A 249 -28.22 8.49 15.19
CA MET A 249 -29.39 9.22 14.72
C MET A 249 -30.62 8.62 15.41
N GLU A 250 -31.43 9.47 16.03
CA GLU A 250 -32.71 9.12 16.64
C GLU A 250 -33.80 10.04 16.07
N PHE A 251 -34.93 9.48 15.67
CA PHE A 251 -36.13 10.27 15.38
C PHE A 251 -37.32 9.74 16.14
N GLU A 252 -38.26 10.65 16.44
CA GLU A 252 -39.49 10.33 17.14
C GLU A 252 -40.69 10.62 16.26
N THR A 253 -41.58 9.63 16.07
CA THR A 253 -42.72 9.76 15.17
C THR A 253 -43.77 10.76 15.65
N THR A 254 -44.51 11.31 14.69
CA THR A 254 -45.72 12.11 14.97
C THR A 254 -46.85 11.22 15.51
N ASP A 255 -47.86 11.82 16.15
CA ASP A 255 -48.98 11.11 16.80
C ASP A 255 -49.75 10.16 15.85
N GLY A 256 -49.63 10.35 14.53
CA GLY A 256 -50.28 9.54 13.51
C GLY A 256 -49.65 8.16 13.26
N TYR A 257 -48.40 7.90 13.69
CA TYR A 257 -47.67 6.69 13.28
C TYR A 257 -47.00 5.94 14.45
N GLY A 258 -47.43 4.70 14.70
CA GLY A 258 -46.91 3.78 15.70
C GLY A 258 -47.90 2.64 16.00
N LEU A 259 -48.35 2.53 17.26
CA LEU A 259 -49.35 1.54 17.70
C LEU A 259 -50.69 2.23 17.99
N ALA A 260 -51.50 2.46 16.95
CA ALA A 260 -52.74 3.21 17.07
C ALA A 260 -53.90 2.34 17.57
N THR A 261 -54.83 2.94 18.33
CA THR A 261 -56.16 2.38 18.57
C THR A 261 -57.20 3.13 17.73
N ARG A 262 -58.46 2.69 17.75
CA ARG A 262 -59.55 3.37 17.02
C ARG A 262 -59.83 4.79 17.52
N THR A 263 -59.37 5.15 18.73
CA THR A 263 -59.66 6.43 19.41
C THR A 263 -58.43 7.23 19.84
N GLU A 264 -57.23 6.64 19.87
CA GLU A 264 -55.97 7.30 20.28
C GLU A 264 -54.87 7.08 19.23
N GLY A 265 -54.11 8.14 18.93
CA GLY A 265 -52.95 8.09 18.04
C GLY A 265 -51.82 7.25 18.63
N GLY A 266 -51.08 6.55 17.76
CA GLY A 266 -50.04 5.59 18.15
C GLY A 266 -48.61 6.13 18.22
N GLY A 267 -48.41 7.44 18.02
CA GLY A 267 -47.09 8.07 17.86
C GLY A 267 -46.21 8.18 19.11
N GLY A 268 -45.09 8.89 18.97
CA GLY A 268 -44.06 8.96 20.01
C GLY A 268 -43.12 7.74 20.02
N VAL A 269 -43.04 7.02 18.90
CA VAL A 269 -42.11 5.90 18.73
C VAL A 269 -40.75 6.47 18.38
N LYS A 270 -39.71 6.09 19.13
CA LYS A 270 -38.33 6.46 18.87
C LYS A 270 -37.64 5.36 18.07
N VAL A 271 -37.03 5.71 16.94
CA VAL A 271 -36.22 4.80 16.12
C VAL A 271 -34.80 5.34 16.10
N THR A 272 -33.85 4.51 16.57
CA THR A 272 -32.45 4.91 16.76
C THR A 272 -31.54 4.00 15.96
N ILE A 273 -30.61 4.60 15.20
CA ILE A 273 -29.59 3.92 14.39
C ILE A 273 -28.23 4.50 14.77
N GLY A 274 -27.22 3.65 14.94
CA GLY A 274 -25.87 4.08 15.25
C GLY A 274 -24.78 3.20 14.68
N ALA A 275 -23.55 3.62 14.87
CA ALA A 275 -22.37 2.87 14.46
C ALA A 275 -21.17 3.15 15.38
N LEU A 276 -20.30 2.16 15.49
CA LEU A 276 -19.04 2.22 16.22
C LEU A 276 -17.88 1.86 15.30
N VAL A 277 -16.87 2.73 15.27
CA VAL A 277 -15.64 2.59 14.50
C VAL A 277 -14.47 2.73 15.46
N ALA A 278 -13.49 1.82 15.36
CA ALA A 278 -12.18 1.98 15.99
C ALA A 278 -11.09 1.36 15.09
N GLY A 279 -9.88 1.91 15.12
CA GLY A 279 -8.79 1.50 14.21
C GLY A 279 -9.13 1.66 12.72
N ASP A 280 -9.90 2.70 12.36
CA ASP A 280 -10.42 2.92 10.99
C ASP A 280 -11.19 1.72 10.40
N LYS A 281 -11.76 0.87 11.27
CA LYS A 281 -12.61 -0.29 10.91
C LYS A 281 -13.99 -0.13 11.52
N LEU A 282 -15.04 -0.35 10.72
CA LEU A 282 -16.41 -0.42 11.23
C LEU A 282 -16.55 -1.67 12.10
N LEU A 283 -16.80 -1.49 13.40
CA LEU A 283 -16.90 -2.59 14.36
C LEU A 283 -18.33 -3.10 14.50
N SER A 284 -19.31 -2.20 14.57
CA SER A 284 -20.71 -2.54 14.80
C SER A 284 -21.64 -1.49 14.19
N VAL A 285 -22.76 -1.96 13.65
CA VAL A 285 -23.95 -1.15 13.39
C VAL A 285 -24.93 -1.46 14.51
N THR A 286 -25.47 -0.43 15.13
CA THR A 286 -26.31 -0.54 16.32
C THR A 286 -27.68 0.07 16.05
N GLY A 287 -28.71 -0.36 16.78
CA GLY A 287 -30.04 0.19 16.60
C GLY A 287 -31.06 -0.30 17.61
N SER A 288 -32.11 0.49 17.80
CA SER A 288 -33.25 0.15 18.66
C SER A 288 -34.53 0.87 18.23
N THR A 289 -35.67 0.32 18.64
CA THR A 289 -36.96 1.01 18.63
C THR A 289 -37.52 1.05 20.05
N THR A 290 -38.01 2.21 20.50
CA THR A 290 -38.66 2.38 21.79
C THR A 290 -40.06 2.92 21.60
N TYR A 291 -41.08 2.15 22.02
CA TYR A 291 -42.46 2.60 22.04
C TYR A 291 -42.80 3.38 23.32
N PRO A 292 -43.78 4.31 23.27
CA PRO A 292 -44.25 5.02 24.45
C PRO A 292 -44.59 4.08 25.61
N GLY A 293 -44.13 4.41 26.81
CA GLY A 293 -44.39 3.63 28.03
C GLY A 293 -43.54 2.37 28.21
N GLN A 294 -42.65 2.06 27.25
CA GLN A 294 -41.63 1.02 27.43
C GLN A 294 -40.35 1.64 27.98
N MET A 295 -39.68 0.95 28.90
CA MET A 295 -38.34 1.36 29.27
C MET A 295 -37.39 1.12 28.10
N PRO A 296 -36.44 2.04 27.84
CA PRO A 296 -35.35 1.77 26.92
C PRO A 296 -34.57 0.58 27.48
N GLN A 297 -34.74 -0.60 26.90
CA GLN A 297 -33.83 -1.72 27.16
C GLN A 297 -32.56 -1.39 26.39
N GLY A 298 -31.44 -1.21 27.11
CA GLY A 298 -30.18 -0.73 26.56
C GLY A 298 -29.70 -1.56 25.37
N LEU A 299 -29.98 -1.07 24.16
CA LEU A 299 -29.40 -1.56 22.91
C LEU A 299 -28.80 -0.39 22.13
N THR A 300 -29.48 0.73 21.91
CA THR A 300 -28.86 1.98 21.40
C THR A 300 -29.83 3.12 21.69
N ALA A 301 -29.42 4.22 22.34
CA ALA A 301 -30.36 5.27 22.74
C ALA A 301 -29.69 6.62 23.04
N ALA A 302 -30.49 7.69 22.95
CA ALA A 302 -30.18 8.98 23.58
C ALA A 302 -31.07 9.20 24.82
N GLU A 303 -30.46 9.18 26.00
CA GLU A 303 -31.13 9.44 27.28
C GLU A 303 -31.00 10.93 27.65
N TYR A 304 -32.10 11.66 27.57
CA TYR A 304 -32.19 13.06 28.00
C TYR A 304 -32.32 13.15 29.52
N ARG A 305 -31.39 13.86 30.17
CA ARG A 305 -31.35 14.05 31.62
C ARG A 305 -31.42 15.53 31.99
N ASN A 306 -31.99 15.82 33.15
CA ASN A 306 -32.04 17.16 33.75
C ASN A 306 -32.53 18.23 32.75
N THR A 307 -33.80 18.14 32.35
CA THR A 307 -34.37 19.04 31.32
C THR A 307 -34.73 20.41 31.89
N ILE A 308 -34.47 21.45 31.11
CA ILE A 308 -34.86 22.85 31.38
C ILE A 308 -35.78 23.35 30.26
N LYS A 309 -36.62 24.33 30.58
CA LYS A 309 -37.43 25.02 29.57
C LYS A 309 -36.63 26.19 28.98
N ASP A 310 -36.33 26.11 27.68
CA ASP A 310 -35.65 27.19 26.96
C ASP A 310 -36.60 28.40 26.84
N GLN A 311 -36.16 29.57 27.30
CA GLN A 311 -37.03 30.76 27.37
C GLN A 311 -37.35 31.37 26.00
N GLU A 312 -36.47 31.16 25.00
CA GLU A 312 -36.58 31.76 23.67
C GLU A 312 -37.51 30.95 22.74
N THR A 313 -37.40 29.64 22.79
CA THR A 313 -38.15 28.71 21.92
C THR A 313 -39.33 28.05 22.64
N ALA A 314 -39.39 28.14 23.97
CA ALA A 314 -40.30 27.41 24.86
C ALA A 314 -40.13 25.88 24.85
N TYR A 315 -39.07 25.35 24.20
CA TYR A 315 -38.82 23.90 24.12
C TYR A 315 -38.26 23.36 25.44
N ILE A 316 -38.52 22.08 25.71
CA ILE A 316 -37.89 21.35 26.81
C ILE A 316 -36.58 20.78 26.27
N VAL A 317 -35.45 21.26 26.78
CA VAL A 317 -34.10 20.87 26.34
C VAL A 317 -33.33 20.21 27.48
N PRO A 318 -32.55 19.15 27.23
CA PRO A 318 -31.72 18.52 28.25
C PRO A 318 -30.51 19.39 28.63
N SER A 319 -30.11 19.36 29.90
CA SER A 319 -28.80 19.88 30.33
C SER A 319 -27.72 18.79 30.37
N GLU A 320 -28.09 17.52 30.25
CA GLU A 320 -27.17 16.40 30.10
C GLU A 320 -27.79 15.35 29.17
N VAL A 321 -26.99 14.76 28.28
CA VAL A 321 -27.44 13.67 27.42
C VAL A 321 -26.44 12.54 27.47
N ARG A 322 -26.94 11.33 27.73
CA ARG A 322 -26.17 10.11 27.67
C ARG A 322 -26.51 9.36 26.40
N TYR A 323 -25.49 9.10 25.58
CA TYR A 323 -25.60 8.30 24.38
C TYR A 323 -25.04 6.91 24.66
N VAL A 324 -25.80 5.88 24.28
CA VAL A 324 -25.40 4.48 24.44
C VAL A 324 -25.49 3.80 23.08
N TRP A 325 -24.45 3.04 22.74
CA TRP A 325 -24.40 2.15 21.59
C TRP A 325 -24.21 0.72 22.08
N GLY A 326 -24.94 -0.20 21.50
CA GLY A 326 -24.95 -1.60 21.89
C GLY A 326 -25.39 -2.46 20.72
N GLY A 327 -24.59 -3.49 20.44
CA GLY A 327 -24.83 -4.36 19.29
C GLY A 327 -23.84 -5.50 19.23
N ALA A 328 -23.84 -6.17 18.09
CA ALA A 328 -22.93 -7.25 17.79
C ALA A 328 -21.76 -6.75 16.95
N ALA A 329 -20.56 -7.24 17.23
CA ALA A 329 -19.39 -7.04 16.38
C ALA A 329 -19.62 -7.71 15.02
N ILE A 330 -19.34 -6.99 13.93
CA ILE A 330 -19.53 -7.50 12.55
C ILE A 330 -18.70 -8.77 12.30
N GLU A 331 -17.51 -8.86 12.90
CA GLU A 331 -16.55 -9.92 12.61
C GLU A 331 -16.85 -11.25 13.31
N ASN A 332 -17.37 -11.21 14.53
CA ASN A 332 -17.52 -12.41 15.36
C ASN A 332 -18.82 -12.47 16.18
N ASN A 333 -19.74 -11.54 15.95
CA ASN A 333 -21.03 -11.41 16.64
C ASN A 333 -20.95 -11.30 18.17
N LYS A 334 -19.77 -11.04 18.76
CA LYS A 334 -19.63 -10.79 20.19
C LYS A 334 -20.22 -9.42 20.53
N ALA A 335 -20.77 -9.30 21.74
CA ALA A 335 -21.35 -8.05 22.21
C ALA A 335 -20.29 -6.94 22.25
N ILE A 336 -20.66 -5.76 21.75
CA ILE A 336 -19.90 -4.52 21.87
C ILE A 336 -20.82 -3.48 22.50
N ARG A 337 -20.24 -2.64 23.36
CA ARG A 337 -20.93 -1.51 23.96
C ARG A 337 -20.06 -0.25 23.92
N ALA A 338 -20.69 0.89 23.74
CA ALA A 338 -20.06 2.18 23.94
C ALA A 338 -20.98 3.15 24.65
N GLU A 339 -20.40 4.11 25.35
CA GLU A 339 -21.13 5.11 26.11
C GLU A 339 -20.43 6.48 26.06
N MET A 340 -21.22 7.54 25.88
CA MET A 340 -20.74 8.92 25.91
C MET A 340 -21.71 9.77 26.70
N LEU A 341 -21.19 10.54 27.67
CA LEU A 341 -21.95 11.50 28.44
C LEU A 341 -21.58 12.92 28.01
N VAL A 342 -22.56 13.69 27.57
CA VAL A 342 -22.36 15.08 27.16
C VAL A 342 -23.09 16.00 28.13
N ASN A 343 -22.33 16.90 28.76
CA ASN A 343 -22.87 17.89 29.68
C ASN A 343 -23.05 19.24 28.97
N TYR A 344 -24.31 19.68 28.87
CA TYR A 344 -24.73 20.95 28.29
C TYR A 344 -24.96 22.03 29.36
N LYS A 345 -24.85 21.73 30.65
CA LYS A 345 -25.01 22.73 31.70
C LYS A 345 -23.87 23.76 31.65
N ASN A 346 -24.22 25.04 31.55
CA ASN A 346 -23.28 26.13 31.79
C ASN A 346 -23.33 26.53 33.27
N GLU A 347 -22.21 26.40 33.99
CA GLU A 347 -22.15 26.78 35.41
C GLU A 347 -22.09 28.30 35.63
N LYS A 348 -21.77 29.07 34.58
CA LYS A 348 -21.57 30.52 34.66
C LYS A 348 -22.82 31.34 34.34
N GLU A 349 -23.74 30.79 33.54
CA GLU A 349 -24.95 31.48 33.07
C GLU A 349 -26.15 30.53 33.07
N GLU A 350 -27.13 30.84 33.92
CA GLU A 350 -28.36 30.06 34.04
C GLU A 350 -29.25 30.26 32.81
N GLY A 351 -29.68 29.17 32.16
CA GLY A 351 -30.47 29.20 30.93
C GLY A 351 -29.67 29.22 29.62
N VAL A 352 -28.34 29.26 29.67
CA VAL A 352 -27.46 29.10 28.50
C VAL A 352 -26.81 27.72 28.53
N ASN A 353 -26.86 26.97 27.43
CA ASN A 353 -26.24 25.65 27.37
C ASN A 353 -24.75 25.76 26.94
N ARG A 354 -23.86 25.06 27.65
CA ARG A 354 -22.42 24.95 27.33
C ARG A 354 -22.23 24.32 25.95
N GLY A 355 -21.42 24.98 25.12
CA GLY A 355 -21.05 24.49 23.78
C GLY A 355 -22.14 24.66 22.73
N LEU A 356 -23.20 25.41 23.02
CA LEU A 356 -24.21 25.79 22.04
C LEU A 356 -23.57 26.67 20.95
N VAL A 357 -23.56 26.17 19.71
CA VAL A 357 -23.05 26.86 18.52
C VAL A 357 -24.11 27.82 17.98
N GLU A 358 -25.34 27.31 17.81
CA GLU A 358 -26.45 28.07 17.24
C GLU A 358 -27.81 27.43 17.55
N LYS A 359 -28.83 28.29 17.66
CA LYS A 359 -30.24 27.93 17.51
C LYS A 359 -30.73 28.44 16.16
N VAL A 360 -30.97 27.53 15.21
CA VAL A 360 -31.44 27.90 13.87
C VAL A 360 -32.97 27.88 13.84
N ASP A 361 -33.60 29.03 13.56
CA ASP A 361 -35.02 29.08 13.19
C ASP A 361 -35.16 28.59 11.75
N PHE A 362 -35.64 27.36 11.59
CA PHE A 362 -35.74 26.72 10.28
C PHE A 362 -36.65 27.49 9.31
N LEU A 363 -37.65 28.24 9.80
CA LEU A 363 -38.59 28.99 8.96
C LEU A 363 -38.08 30.38 8.55
N ALA A 364 -37.12 30.95 9.29
CA ALA A 364 -36.53 32.24 8.97
C ALA A 364 -35.80 32.24 7.61
N HIS A 365 -35.33 31.07 7.17
CA HIS A 365 -34.52 30.88 5.96
C HIS A 365 -35.33 30.40 4.73
N ILE A 366 -36.66 30.30 4.84
CA ILE A 366 -37.56 29.91 3.74
C ILE A 366 -38.29 31.14 3.18
N PRO A 367 -38.52 31.25 1.85
CA PRO A 367 -39.31 32.33 1.25
C PRO A 367 -40.67 32.55 1.92
N TYR A 368 -41.07 33.82 2.04
CA TYR A 368 -42.23 34.29 2.83
C TYR A 368 -43.55 33.55 2.54
N VAL A 369 -43.80 33.14 1.29
CA VAL A 369 -45.05 32.46 0.87
C VAL A 369 -45.15 31.05 1.46
N VAL A 370 -44.04 30.32 1.53
CA VAL A 370 -43.97 28.97 2.12
C VAL A 370 -44.02 29.05 3.64
N ARG A 371 -43.39 30.08 4.24
CA ARG A 371 -43.50 30.39 5.67
C ARG A 371 -44.97 30.53 6.09
N LYS A 372 -45.79 31.24 5.30
CA LYS A 372 -47.21 31.45 5.59
C LYS A 372 -48.03 30.14 5.51
N ALA A 373 -47.67 29.22 4.62
CA ALA A 373 -48.32 27.92 4.52
C ALA A 373 -47.95 26.98 5.70
N VAL A 374 -46.69 26.96 6.14
CA VAL A 374 -46.24 26.12 7.26
C VAL A 374 -46.81 26.60 8.60
N HIS A 375 -46.93 27.91 8.80
CA HIS A 375 -47.54 28.51 10.00
C HIS A 375 -49.03 28.15 10.19
N VAL A 376 -49.74 27.81 9.12
CA VAL A 376 -51.17 27.42 9.19
C VAL A 376 -51.34 25.98 9.68
N PHE A 377 -50.31 25.13 9.57
CA PHE A 377 -50.39 23.70 9.89
C PHE A 377 -49.54 23.26 11.11
N ALA A 378 -48.38 23.88 11.34
CA ALA A 378 -47.52 23.58 12.48
C ALA A 378 -47.80 24.59 13.60
N LYS A 379 -48.50 24.18 14.67
CA LYS A 379 -48.81 25.03 15.83
C LYS A 379 -47.57 25.46 16.65
N THR A 380 -46.35 25.23 16.16
CA THR A 380 -45.04 25.51 16.80
C THR A 380 -43.99 25.87 15.74
N LYS A 381 -43.04 26.77 16.07
CA LYS A 381 -41.88 27.09 15.21
C LYS A 381 -40.82 26.00 15.31
N PRO A 382 -40.34 25.38 14.22
CA PRO A 382 -39.27 24.39 14.25
C PRO A 382 -37.88 25.03 14.47
N TYR A 383 -37.11 24.48 15.42
CA TYR A 383 -35.76 24.93 15.75
C TYR A 383 -34.74 23.78 15.66
N ILE A 384 -33.51 24.09 15.24
CA ILE A 384 -32.37 23.17 15.29
C ILE A 384 -31.36 23.71 16.32
N TYR A 385 -31.00 22.86 17.28
CA TYR A 385 -29.95 23.14 18.25
C TYR A 385 -28.66 22.43 17.82
N GLN A 386 -27.58 23.18 17.70
CA GLN A 386 -26.27 22.63 17.35
C GLN A 386 -25.29 22.84 18.50
N TYR A 387 -24.64 21.75 18.92
CA TYR A 387 -23.67 21.74 20.02
C TYR A 387 -22.32 21.22 19.54
N LEU A 388 -21.24 21.75 20.11
CA LEU A 388 -19.88 21.24 19.93
C LEU A 388 -19.18 21.21 21.30
N ASN A 389 -19.08 20.01 21.87
CA ASN A 389 -18.57 19.82 23.23
C ASN A 389 -17.45 18.76 23.21
N PRO A 390 -16.28 19.06 23.80
CA PRO A 390 -15.30 18.02 24.12
C PRO A 390 -15.96 16.96 25.00
N SER A 391 -15.82 15.70 24.59
CA SER A 391 -16.50 14.56 25.23
C SER A 391 -15.57 13.34 25.21
N GLU A 392 -15.82 12.37 26.07
CA GLU A 392 -15.11 11.09 26.09
C GLU A 392 -16.07 9.96 25.73
N LEU A 393 -15.62 9.08 24.83
CA LEU A 393 -16.34 7.86 24.44
C LEU A 393 -15.68 6.66 25.13
N GLN A 394 -16.43 5.97 25.97
CA GLN A 394 -16.00 4.72 26.59
C GLN A 394 -16.37 3.54 25.68
N LEU A 395 -15.41 2.68 25.36
CA LEU A 395 -15.56 1.53 24.47
C LEU A 395 -15.30 0.22 25.23
N ASP A 396 -16.32 -0.62 25.32
CA ASP A 396 -16.22 -1.98 25.86
C ASP A 396 -16.13 -2.97 24.68
N LEU A 397 -14.91 -3.38 24.35
CA LEU A 397 -14.60 -4.29 23.24
C LEU A 397 -14.21 -5.70 23.74
N PRO A 398 -14.62 -6.77 23.06
CA PRO A 398 -14.12 -8.11 23.35
C PRO A 398 -12.64 -8.25 22.96
N GLU A 399 -11.89 -9.09 23.68
CA GLU A 399 -10.41 -9.19 23.63
C GLU A 399 -9.81 -9.25 22.21
N GLY A 400 -10.35 -10.09 21.31
CA GLY A 400 -9.89 -10.19 19.92
C GLY A 400 -10.24 -8.99 19.03
N VAL A 401 -11.30 -8.23 19.33
CA VAL A 401 -11.65 -7.00 18.59
C VAL A 401 -10.76 -5.85 19.07
N ALA A 402 -10.47 -5.77 20.37
CA ALA A 402 -9.56 -4.77 20.92
C ALA A 402 -8.15 -4.87 20.33
N GLU A 403 -7.61 -6.08 20.15
CA GLU A 403 -6.31 -6.29 19.51
C GLU A 403 -6.31 -5.86 18.03
N ALA A 404 -7.35 -6.21 17.27
CA ALA A 404 -7.49 -5.82 15.86
C ALA A 404 -7.58 -4.30 15.64
N THR A 405 -7.98 -3.54 16.67
CA THR A 405 -8.09 -2.07 16.63
C THR A 405 -6.80 -1.34 17.02
N LYS A 406 -5.81 -2.04 17.60
CA LYS A 406 -4.50 -1.44 17.88
C LYS A 406 -3.69 -1.43 16.59
N LEU A 407 -3.60 -0.25 15.96
CA LEU A 407 -2.60 0.04 14.94
C LEU A 407 -1.21 -0.15 15.56
N THR A 408 -0.67 -1.34 15.39
CA THR A 408 0.64 -1.70 15.93
C THR A 408 1.69 -1.20 14.95
N VAL A 409 2.51 -0.27 15.40
CA VAL A 409 3.66 0.21 14.62
C VAL A 409 4.80 -0.77 14.85
N GLN A 410 5.08 -1.61 13.85
CA GLN A 410 6.25 -2.49 13.85
C GLN A 410 7.53 -1.64 13.86
N ALA A 411 8.59 -2.12 14.52
CA ALA A 411 9.86 -1.42 14.47
C ALA A 411 10.44 -1.40 13.04
N SER A 412 10.25 -2.47 12.27
CA SER A 412 10.65 -2.51 10.86
C SER A 412 9.78 -3.43 9.99
N ILE A 413 9.51 -3.01 8.76
CA ILE A 413 8.98 -3.86 7.68
C ILE A 413 10.03 -4.01 6.58
N ILE A 414 10.24 -5.24 6.11
CA ILE A 414 11.15 -5.59 5.01
C ILE A 414 10.33 -6.16 3.85
N ILE A 415 10.57 -5.67 2.63
CA ILE A 415 9.87 -6.13 1.43
C ILE A 415 10.80 -7.01 0.59
N GLY A 416 10.52 -8.31 0.54
CA GLY A 416 11.27 -9.35 -0.15
C GLY A 416 12.04 -10.27 0.80
N ALA A 417 11.91 -11.59 0.62
CA ALA A 417 12.61 -12.64 1.36
C ALA A 417 13.66 -13.38 0.49
N GLY A 418 14.30 -12.64 -0.41
CA GLY A 418 15.55 -13.06 -1.05
C GLY A 418 16.74 -12.96 -0.10
N VAL A 419 17.93 -13.26 -0.61
CA VAL A 419 19.20 -13.21 0.15
C VAL A 419 19.36 -11.90 0.95
N SER A 420 19.03 -10.76 0.35
CA SER A 420 19.11 -9.44 0.99
C SER A 420 18.18 -9.33 2.20
N GLY A 421 16.89 -9.65 2.03
CA GLY A 421 15.90 -9.56 3.11
C GLY A 421 16.18 -10.52 4.24
N VAL A 422 16.58 -11.76 3.91
CA VAL A 422 17.01 -12.77 4.90
C VAL A 422 18.24 -12.28 5.67
N ALA A 423 19.23 -11.67 5.00
CA ALA A 423 20.38 -11.09 5.69
C ALA A 423 19.97 -9.99 6.68
N MET A 424 19.05 -9.11 6.28
CA MET A 424 18.57 -8.05 7.15
C MET A 424 17.80 -8.60 8.35
N GLY A 425 16.88 -9.56 8.15
CA GLY A 425 16.18 -10.24 9.25
C GLY A 425 17.15 -10.91 10.22
N CYS A 426 18.14 -11.65 9.71
CA CYS A 426 19.18 -12.28 10.53
C CYS A 426 19.94 -11.23 11.37
N LYS A 427 20.27 -10.08 10.78
CA LYS A 427 21.03 -9.03 11.47
C LYS A 427 20.16 -8.25 12.47
N LEU A 428 18.89 -7.97 12.17
CA LEU A 428 17.95 -7.38 13.14
C LEU A 428 17.82 -8.29 14.38
N LYS A 429 17.65 -9.59 14.15
CA LYS A 429 17.53 -10.56 15.24
C LYS A 429 18.84 -10.78 16.00
N ALA A 430 19.91 -11.18 15.31
CA ALA A 430 21.16 -11.57 15.96
C ALA A 430 22.06 -10.41 16.40
N THR A 431 21.98 -9.24 15.75
CA THR A 431 22.88 -8.09 16.04
C THR A 431 22.17 -6.97 16.80
N VAL A 432 20.89 -6.69 16.48
CA VAL A 432 20.12 -5.66 17.18
C VAL A 432 19.35 -6.26 18.37
N GLY A 433 18.98 -7.53 18.31
CA GLY A 433 18.25 -8.20 19.38
C GLY A 433 16.78 -7.81 19.41
N ILE A 434 16.18 -7.56 18.25
CA ILE A 434 14.74 -7.27 18.14
C ILE A 434 14.02 -8.35 17.34
N ASP A 435 12.81 -8.68 17.79
CA ASP A 435 11.86 -9.57 17.11
C ASP A 435 10.66 -8.79 16.51
N ASP A 436 10.58 -7.48 16.76
CA ASP A 436 9.51 -6.61 16.27
C ASP A 436 9.76 -6.16 14.82
N PHE A 437 9.74 -7.13 13.90
CA PHE A 437 9.82 -6.87 12.47
C PHE A 437 9.07 -7.94 11.65
N GLU A 438 8.63 -7.54 10.47
CA GLU A 438 7.93 -8.41 9.52
C GLU A 438 8.62 -8.34 8.14
N ILE A 439 8.66 -9.49 7.45
CA ILE A 439 9.19 -9.63 6.10
C ILE A 439 8.06 -10.12 5.19
N TYR A 440 7.76 -9.37 4.13
CA TYR A 440 6.70 -9.74 3.19
C TYR A 440 7.31 -10.21 1.86
N GLU A 441 6.92 -11.42 1.43
CA GLU A 441 7.40 -12.06 0.21
C GLU A 441 6.22 -12.38 -0.71
N ARG A 442 6.32 -12.00 -1.98
CA ARG A 442 5.26 -12.22 -2.98
C ARG A 442 5.16 -13.68 -3.39
N GLU A 443 6.30 -14.35 -3.49
CA GLU A 443 6.37 -15.74 -3.91
C GLU A 443 5.92 -16.70 -2.80
N PRO A 444 5.57 -17.96 -3.13
CA PRO A 444 5.19 -18.98 -2.14
C PRO A 444 6.24 -19.37 -1.12
N GLU A 445 7.50 -18.98 -1.32
CA GLU A 445 8.63 -19.48 -0.56
C GLU A 445 9.80 -18.49 -0.59
N VAL A 446 10.69 -18.60 0.39
CA VAL A 446 11.91 -17.80 0.48
C VAL A 446 12.94 -18.16 -0.59
N GLY A 447 13.82 -17.20 -0.93
CA GLY A 447 14.95 -17.45 -1.85
C GLY A 447 15.11 -16.40 -2.94
N GLY A 448 14.04 -15.65 -3.26
CA GLY A 448 14.06 -14.59 -4.27
C GLY A 448 14.49 -15.11 -5.64
N THR A 449 15.59 -14.60 -6.19
CA THR A 449 16.16 -15.05 -7.48
C THR A 449 16.33 -16.57 -7.54
N TRP A 450 16.77 -17.20 -6.44
CA TRP A 450 16.98 -18.64 -6.41
C TRP A 450 15.68 -19.43 -6.34
N TYR A 451 14.57 -18.86 -5.88
CA TYR A 451 13.27 -19.50 -5.98
C TYR A 451 12.67 -19.34 -7.40
N ILE A 452 12.74 -18.13 -7.95
CA ILE A 452 12.15 -17.80 -9.25
C ILE A 452 12.87 -18.51 -10.42
N ASN A 453 14.17 -18.78 -10.32
CA ASN A 453 14.95 -19.38 -11.41
C ASN A 453 15.27 -20.85 -11.13
N ASN A 454 14.36 -21.74 -11.50
CA ASN A 454 14.47 -23.19 -11.29
C ASN A 454 14.71 -23.97 -12.60
N TYR A 455 15.25 -23.34 -13.64
CA TYR A 455 15.48 -23.98 -14.94
C TYR A 455 16.65 -25.00 -14.89
N PRO A 456 16.67 -26.00 -15.80
CA PRO A 456 17.77 -26.97 -15.90
C PRO A 456 19.13 -26.30 -16.12
N GLY A 457 20.14 -26.72 -15.36
CA GLY A 457 21.49 -26.13 -15.43
C GLY A 457 21.65 -24.81 -14.67
N CYS A 458 20.62 -24.30 -13.98
CA CYS A 458 20.75 -23.06 -13.20
C CYS A 458 21.80 -23.21 -12.09
N ALA A 459 22.87 -22.41 -12.18
CA ALA A 459 23.99 -22.45 -11.25
C ALA A 459 24.61 -21.07 -11.04
N ASN A 460 25.29 -20.90 -9.90
CA ASN A 460 25.99 -19.68 -9.58
C ASN A 460 27.33 -19.53 -10.32
N ASP A 461 27.68 -18.29 -10.65
CA ASP A 461 28.90 -17.90 -11.36
C ASP A 461 30.01 -17.35 -10.45
N ILE A 462 29.85 -17.51 -9.13
CA ILE A 462 30.85 -17.18 -8.10
C ILE A 462 31.13 -18.44 -7.24
N PRO A 463 32.37 -18.67 -6.77
CA PRO A 463 32.63 -19.73 -5.80
C PRO A 463 31.73 -19.61 -4.55
N ILE A 464 31.05 -20.69 -4.19
CA ILE A 464 30.03 -20.70 -3.15
C ILE A 464 30.56 -20.35 -1.74
N ILE A 465 31.85 -20.60 -1.49
CA ILE A 465 32.54 -20.13 -0.28
C ILE A 465 32.53 -18.60 -0.14
N VAL A 466 32.33 -17.83 -1.22
CA VAL A 466 32.14 -16.36 -1.20
C VAL A 466 30.68 -15.98 -1.48
N TYR A 467 29.93 -16.83 -2.18
CA TYR A 467 28.49 -16.67 -2.42
C TYR A 467 27.65 -17.34 -1.30
N SER A 468 27.99 -17.04 -0.05
CA SER A 468 27.27 -17.47 1.15
C SER A 468 27.43 -16.40 2.24
N PHE A 469 26.51 -16.35 3.20
CA PHE A 469 26.51 -15.36 4.29
C PHE A 469 27.74 -15.56 5.17
N SER A 470 28.46 -14.48 5.49
CA SER A 470 29.69 -14.56 6.28
C SER A 470 29.46 -15.24 7.64
N PHE A 471 28.27 -15.01 8.21
CA PHE A 471 27.87 -15.50 9.53
C PHE A 471 27.22 -16.90 9.53
N ALA A 472 27.01 -17.52 8.35
CA ALA A 472 26.38 -18.84 8.23
C ALA A 472 27.12 -19.73 7.22
N GLN A 473 28.42 -19.92 7.41
CA GLN A 473 29.22 -20.77 6.54
C GLN A 473 28.90 -22.26 6.75
N LYS A 474 28.95 -23.04 5.66
CA LYS A 474 28.73 -24.50 5.69
C LYS A 474 29.75 -25.27 4.84
N ASP A 475 29.82 -26.58 5.04
CA ASP A 475 30.58 -27.48 4.17
C ASP A 475 29.84 -27.69 2.85
N TRP A 476 30.37 -27.12 1.77
CA TRP A 476 29.79 -27.18 0.45
C TRP A 476 30.19 -28.43 -0.36
N GLY A 477 31.03 -29.31 0.18
CA GLY A 477 31.50 -30.51 -0.51
C GLY A 477 32.46 -30.22 -1.68
N ASN A 478 32.41 -31.05 -2.72
CA ASN A 478 33.47 -31.12 -3.72
C ASN A 478 33.45 -30.00 -4.77
N SER A 479 32.27 -29.49 -5.14
CA SER A 479 32.12 -28.42 -6.12
C SER A 479 31.92 -27.08 -5.43
N GLN A 480 32.74 -26.10 -5.82
CA GLN A 480 32.55 -24.70 -5.41
C GLN A 480 31.53 -23.96 -6.29
N TRP A 481 30.97 -24.62 -7.29
CA TRP A 481 29.96 -24.06 -8.17
C TRP A 481 28.63 -24.73 -7.87
N ALA A 482 27.85 -24.11 -6.99
CA ALA A 482 26.61 -24.70 -6.49
C ALA A 482 25.47 -24.51 -7.51
N PRO A 483 24.70 -25.58 -7.83
CA PRO A 483 23.47 -25.45 -8.59
C PRO A 483 22.37 -24.82 -7.72
N GLN A 484 21.34 -24.28 -8.35
CA GLN A 484 20.25 -23.57 -7.71
C GLN A 484 19.62 -24.32 -6.51
N PRO A 485 19.29 -25.63 -6.58
CA PRO A 485 18.61 -26.30 -5.46
C PRO A 485 19.44 -26.31 -4.17
N ARG A 486 20.79 -26.33 -4.29
CA ARG A 486 21.68 -26.29 -3.13
C ARG A 486 21.74 -24.90 -2.49
N ILE A 487 21.55 -23.84 -3.28
CA ILE A 487 21.54 -22.45 -2.81
C ILE A 487 20.18 -22.10 -2.21
N GLU A 488 19.09 -22.51 -2.86
CA GLU A 488 17.74 -22.36 -2.30
C GLU A 488 17.62 -23.09 -0.96
N GLY A 489 18.05 -24.35 -0.90
CA GLY A 489 18.10 -25.12 0.35
C GLY A 489 18.94 -24.45 1.43
N TYR A 490 20.10 -23.88 1.06
CA TYR A 490 20.91 -23.09 2.00
C TYR A 490 20.17 -21.88 2.58
N ILE A 491 19.42 -21.13 1.77
CA ILE A 491 18.67 -19.97 2.25
C ILE A 491 17.57 -20.41 3.23
N LYS A 492 16.90 -21.53 2.93
CA LYS A 492 15.91 -22.15 3.82
C LYS A 492 16.53 -22.61 5.14
N ASP A 493 17.69 -23.24 5.10
CA ASP A 493 18.46 -23.63 6.29
C ASP A 493 18.74 -22.39 7.16
N VAL A 494 19.23 -21.30 6.57
CA VAL A 494 19.51 -20.05 7.30
C VAL A 494 18.26 -19.44 7.92
N VAL A 495 17.14 -19.41 7.19
CA VAL A 495 15.85 -18.92 7.72
C VAL A 495 15.43 -19.73 8.96
N LYS A 496 15.62 -21.05 8.92
CA LYS A 496 15.33 -21.94 10.05
C LYS A 496 16.31 -21.73 11.21
N ASP A 497 17.61 -21.72 10.93
CA ASP A 497 18.67 -21.63 11.96
C ASP A 497 18.62 -20.30 12.73
N PHE A 498 18.17 -19.23 12.08
CA PHE A 498 17.97 -17.91 12.70
C PHE A 498 16.54 -17.68 13.22
N ASN A 499 15.66 -18.69 13.19
CA ASN A 499 14.26 -18.60 13.61
C ASN A 499 13.53 -17.41 12.96
N LEU A 500 13.65 -17.28 11.64
CA LEU A 500 13.00 -16.21 10.87
C LEU A 500 11.63 -16.59 10.30
N SER A 501 11.25 -17.86 10.35
CA SER A 501 9.99 -18.36 9.77
C SER A 501 8.76 -17.59 10.24
N ASP A 502 8.67 -17.26 11.53
CA ASP A 502 7.53 -16.55 12.11
C ASP A 502 7.47 -15.06 11.71
N HIS A 503 8.57 -14.51 11.18
CA HIS A 503 8.65 -13.14 10.70
C HIS A 503 8.39 -13.02 9.19
N ILE A 504 8.35 -14.14 8.46
CA ILE A 504 8.24 -14.13 7.00
C ILE A 504 6.82 -14.50 6.58
N HIS A 505 6.14 -13.56 5.93
CA HIS A 505 4.82 -13.74 5.36
C HIS A 505 4.91 -13.89 3.84
N VAL A 506 4.94 -15.15 3.39
CA VAL A 506 4.96 -15.52 1.96
C VAL A 506 3.60 -15.29 1.29
N LYS A 507 3.60 -15.28 -0.05
CA LYS A 507 2.41 -15.01 -0.87
C LYS A 507 1.72 -13.68 -0.53
N ARG A 508 2.47 -12.67 -0.10
CA ARG A 508 1.98 -11.34 0.23
C ARG A 508 2.68 -10.29 -0.63
N THR A 509 1.88 -9.52 -1.37
CA THR A 509 2.40 -8.48 -2.28
C THR A 509 2.21 -7.11 -1.67
N MET A 510 3.28 -6.33 -1.52
CA MET A 510 3.16 -4.91 -1.21
C MET A 510 2.59 -4.16 -2.43
N LEU A 511 1.49 -3.45 -2.23
CA LEU A 511 0.85 -2.63 -3.26
C LEU A 511 1.36 -1.18 -3.22
N ASN A 512 1.45 -0.59 -2.03
CA ASN A 512 1.87 0.80 -1.83
C ASN A 512 2.45 0.98 -0.42
N ALA A 513 3.35 1.95 -0.26
CA ALA A 513 3.88 2.41 1.02
C ALA A 513 3.94 3.94 1.03
N ASN A 514 3.27 4.55 2.01
CA ASN A 514 3.19 6.00 2.15
C ASN A 514 3.78 6.44 3.49
N TRP A 515 4.65 7.45 3.46
CA TRP A 515 5.16 8.08 4.67
C TRP A 515 4.08 8.95 5.32
N ASN A 516 3.75 8.66 6.58
CA ASN A 516 2.93 9.54 7.41
C ASN A 516 3.85 10.50 8.18
N LYS A 517 3.84 11.78 7.78
CA LYS A 517 4.73 12.80 8.35
C LYS A 517 4.39 13.15 9.79
N GLU A 518 3.10 13.20 10.15
CA GLU A 518 2.64 13.59 11.48
C GLU A 518 2.92 12.50 12.52
N LYS A 519 2.80 11.24 12.11
CA LYS A 519 2.96 10.09 13.00
C LYS A 519 4.33 9.42 12.94
N GLU A 520 5.19 9.86 12.02
CA GLU A 520 6.57 9.38 11.85
C GLU A 520 6.69 7.87 11.58
N TYR A 521 5.77 7.31 10.81
CA TYR A 521 5.83 5.92 10.36
C TYR A 521 5.38 5.75 8.90
N TRP A 522 5.78 4.64 8.32
CA TRP A 522 5.32 4.17 7.03
C TRP A 522 3.98 3.44 7.16
N VAL A 523 3.04 3.72 6.28
CA VAL A 523 1.79 2.99 6.10
C VAL A 523 1.94 2.11 4.86
N VAL A 524 1.95 0.79 5.05
CA VAL A 524 2.22 -0.20 4.01
C VAL A 524 0.95 -1.00 3.71
N THR A 525 0.47 -0.91 2.47
CA THR A 525 -0.69 -1.66 1.96
C THR A 525 -0.23 -2.97 1.35
N ILE A 526 -0.80 -4.07 1.82
CA ILE A 526 -0.39 -5.43 1.48
C ILE A 526 -1.60 -6.22 0.98
N LYS A 527 -1.41 -6.96 -0.11
CA LYS A 527 -2.37 -7.92 -0.63
C LYS A 527 -1.95 -9.33 -0.27
N ASN A 528 -2.87 -10.09 0.33
CA ASN A 528 -2.77 -11.53 0.45
C ASN A 528 -3.08 -12.17 -0.92
N ASN A 529 -2.08 -12.82 -1.53
CA ASN A 529 -2.24 -13.42 -2.86
C ASN A 529 -3.11 -14.68 -2.86
N GLU A 530 -3.33 -15.29 -1.69
CA GLU A 530 -4.18 -16.50 -1.57
C GLU A 530 -5.64 -16.13 -1.35
N THR A 531 -5.93 -15.22 -0.43
CA THR A 531 -7.31 -14.84 -0.08
C THR A 531 -7.83 -13.66 -0.90
N GLY A 532 -6.94 -12.87 -1.52
CA GLY A 532 -7.26 -11.61 -2.18
C GLY A 532 -7.45 -10.44 -1.22
N GLU A 533 -7.40 -10.68 0.10
CA GLU A 533 -7.55 -9.66 1.14
C GLU A 533 -6.48 -8.56 1.01
N ILE A 534 -6.91 -7.31 1.18
CA ILE A 534 -6.01 -6.15 1.25
C ILE A 534 -6.09 -5.58 2.65
N PHE A 535 -4.93 -5.43 3.29
CA PHE A 535 -4.81 -4.89 4.64
C PHE A 535 -3.62 -3.95 4.74
N THR A 536 -3.56 -3.21 5.85
CA THR A 536 -2.51 -2.23 6.12
C THR A 536 -1.64 -2.66 7.30
N ARG A 537 -0.37 -2.32 7.23
CA ARG A 537 0.62 -2.41 8.31
C ARG A 537 1.33 -1.08 8.48
N THR A 538 1.89 -0.85 9.66
CA THR A 538 2.59 0.41 9.94
C THR A 538 3.96 0.15 10.52
N SER A 539 4.98 0.85 10.06
CA SER A 539 6.33 0.63 10.60
C SER A 539 7.16 1.89 10.74
N ASN A 540 7.98 1.99 11.78
CA ASN A 540 8.92 3.10 11.90
C ASN A 540 9.93 3.09 10.76
N ILE A 541 10.50 1.92 10.43
CA ILE A 541 11.51 1.74 9.37
C ILE A 541 10.96 0.85 8.24
N LEU A 542 11.09 1.29 6.99
CA LEU A 542 10.73 0.51 5.81
C LEU A 542 11.99 0.18 4.98
N ILE A 543 12.18 -1.10 4.66
CA ILE A 543 13.35 -1.58 3.92
C ILE A 543 12.88 -2.33 2.67
N SER A 544 13.31 -1.86 1.50
CA SER A 544 13.02 -2.51 0.22
C SER A 544 14.17 -3.43 -0.19
N ALA A 545 13.92 -4.73 -0.16
CA ALA A 545 14.81 -5.81 -0.58
C ALA A 545 14.24 -6.58 -1.80
N HIS A 546 13.42 -5.90 -2.63
CA HIS A 546 12.68 -6.51 -3.75
C HIS A 546 13.57 -7.11 -4.85
N GLY A 547 14.83 -6.67 -4.95
CA GLY A 547 15.83 -7.16 -5.89
C GLY A 547 15.72 -6.57 -7.31
N GLY A 548 16.86 -6.42 -7.98
CA GLY A 548 16.94 -5.79 -9.30
C GLY A 548 16.71 -6.73 -10.50
N LEU A 549 16.56 -8.04 -10.28
CA LEU A 549 16.33 -9.06 -11.32
C LEU A 549 15.12 -9.92 -10.93
N ASP A 550 13.97 -9.25 -10.78
CA ASP A 550 12.71 -9.88 -10.38
C ASP A 550 11.72 -9.96 -11.55
N VAL A 551 11.42 -8.82 -12.19
CA VAL A 551 10.37 -8.71 -13.21
C VAL A 551 10.82 -9.31 -14.55
N PRO A 552 10.20 -10.39 -15.07
CA PRO A 552 10.56 -10.93 -16.38
C PRO A 552 10.26 -9.94 -17.49
N ARG A 553 11.11 -9.90 -18.52
CA ARG A 553 10.83 -9.08 -19.70
C ARG A 553 9.56 -9.58 -20.42
N PRO A 554 8.69 -8.69 -20.92
CA PRO A 554 7.56 -9.11 -21.76
C PRO A 554 8.07 -9.84 -23.02
N ILE A 555 7.31 -10.82 -23.48
CA ILE A 555 7.58 -11.49 -24.76
C ILE A 555 7.04 -10.57 -25.85
N ASP A 556 7.90 -10.19 -26.78
CA ASP A 556 7.60 -9.25 -27.87
C ASP A 556 7.63 -9.92 -29.26
N THR A 557 7.68 -11.26 -29.32
CA THR A 557 7.72 -12.01 -30.58
C THR A 557 6.31 -12.10 -31.18
N PRO A 558 6.06 -11.57 -32.40
CA PRO A 558 4.74 -11.62 -33.02
C PRO A 558 4.23 -13.05 -33.25
N GLY A 559 2.94 -13.30 -33.05
CA GLY A 559 2.30 -14.59 -33.33
C GLY A 559 2.43 -15.64 -32.21
N ILE A 560 3.06 -15.28 -31.08
CA ILE A 560 3.26 -16.17 -29.93
C ILE A 560 1.93 -16.71 -29.38
N GLU A 561 0.88 -15.90 -29.43
CA GLU A 561 -0.48 -16.22 -28.98
C GLU A 561 -1.14 -17.35 -29.78
N THR A 562 -0.64 -17.67 -30.97
CA THR A 562 -1.18 -18.73 -31.84
C THR A 562 -0.43 -20.05 -31.73
N PHE A 563 0.70 -20.08 -31.02
CA PHE A 563 1.52 -21.28 -30.90
C PHE A 563 0.80 -22.37 -30.10
N LYS A 564 0.74 -23.59 -30.65
CA LYS A 564 0.02 -24.73 -30.07
C LYS A 564 0.86 -25.58 -29.12
N GLY A 565 2.18 -25.42 -29.14
CA GLY A 565 3.11 -26.13 -28.27
C GLY A 565 3.33 -25.45 -26.91
N ASP A 566 4.27 -26.01 -26.13
CA ASP A 566 4.57 -25.51 -24.79
C ASP A 566 5.45 -24.24 -24.86
N ILE A 567 5.06 -23.18 -24.12
CA ILE A 567 5.86 -21.95 -24.01
C ILE A 567 6.42 -21.87 -22.59
N LEU A 568 7.74 -21.99 -22.48
CA LEU A 568 8.46 -21.94 -21.22
C LEU A 568 9.19 -20.61 -21.09
N ARG A 569 9.17 -20.03 -19.90
CA ARG A 569 10.07 -18.93 -19.52
C ARG A 569 11.15 -19.48 -18.61
N SER A 570 12.36 -18.93 -18.73
CA SER A 570 13.44 -19.28 -17.80
C SER A 570 13.10 -18.91 -16.35
N GLN A 571 12.34 -17.84 -16.13
CA GLN A 571 11.77 -17.52 -14.81
C GLN A 571 10.48 -18.32 -14.59
N ARG A 572 10.34 -18.93 -13.42
CA ARG A 572 9.24 -19.84 -13.05
C ARG A 572 9.09 -20.94 -14.10
N TYR A 573 10.22 -21.60 -14.40
CA TYR A 573 10.30 -22.65 -15.40
C TYR A 573 9.42 -23.83 -14.98
N ASP A 574 8.52 -24.25 -15.86
CA ASP A 574 7.67 -25.40 -15.63
C ASP A 574 8.47 -26.68 -15.86
N GLN A 575 8.84 -27.35 -14.76
CA GLN A 575 9.60 -28.59 -14.79
C GLN A 575 8.75 -29.81 -15.18
N THR A 576 7.42 -29.67 -15.32
CA THR A 576 6.54 -30.79 -15.70
C THR A 576 6.56 -31.08 -17.19
N VAL A 577 7.07 -30.14 -18.01
CA VAL A 577 7.17 -30.32 -19.46
C VAL A 577 8.37 -31.19 -19.82
N ASP A 578 8.10 -32.40 -20.30
CA ASP A 578 9.12 -33.29 -20.85
C ASP A 578 9.59 -32.77 -22.23
N LEU A 579 10.91 -32.66 -22.38
CA LEU A 579 11.57 -32.21 -23.62
C LEU A 579 12.10 -33.39 -24.46
N THR A 580 12.04 -34.61 -23.92
CA THR A 580 12.60 -35.80 -24.56
C THR A 580 11.94 -36.05 -25.91
N GLY A 581 12.74 -36.13 -26.97
CA GLY A 581 12.24 -36.36 -28.33
C GLY A 581 11.46 -35.20 -28.97
N LYS A 582 11.39 -34.03 -28.32
CA LYS A 582 10.72 -32.82 -28.86
C LYS A 582 11.67 -31.93 -29.67
N ASN A 583 11.11 -31.14 -30.58
CA ASN A 583 11.80 -30.04 -31.26
C ASN A 583 11.73 -28.79 -30.37
N VAL A 584 12.88 -28.33 -29.89
CA VAL A 584 12.96 -27.25 -28.90
C VAL A 584 13.63 -26.02 -29.50
N VAL A 585 12.95 -24.88 -29.44
CA VAL A 585 13.52 -23.59 -29.83
C VAL A 585 13.86 -22.78 -28.58
N VAL A 586 15.09 -22.29 -28.47
CA VAL A 586 15.54 -21.43 -27.36
C VAL A 586 15.81 -20.02 -27.87
N ILE A 587 15.12 -19.02 -27.31
CA ILE A 587 15.29 -17.60 -27.67
C ILE A 587 16.13 -16.91 -26.60
N GLY A 588 17.33 -16.46 -26.99
CA GLY A 588 18.30 -15.82 -26.10
C GLY A 588 19.64 -16.55 -26.07
N ASN A 589 20.68 -15.85 -25.60
CA ASN A 589 22.04 -16.39 -25.61
C ASN A 589 22.94 -15.87 -24.49
N ALA A 590 22.34 -15.27 -23.44
CA ALA A 590 23.05 -14.88 -22.23
C ALA A 590 23.24 -16.09 -21.28
N CYS A 591 23.71 -15.85 -20.05
CA CYS A 591 24.03 -16.91 -19.07
C CYS A 591 22.93 -17.97 -18.92
N THR A 592 21.68 -17.54 -18.82
CA THR A 592 20.52 -18.42 -18.66
C THR A 592 20.34 -19.37 -19.84
N ALA A 593 20.39 -18.85 -21.07
CA ALA A 593 20.21 -19.67 -22.26
C ALA A 593 21.33 -20.71 -22.39
N THR A 594 22.57 -20.31 -22.09
CA THR A 594 23.73 -21.20 -22.23
C THR A 594 23.71 -22.32 -21.20
N GLN A 595 23.24 -22.05 -19.96
CA GLN A 595 23.04 -23.06 -18.93
C GLN A 595 21.93 -24.05 -19.31
N ILE A 596 20.79 -23.56 -19.81
CA ILE A 596 19.69 -24.41 -20.28
C ILE A 596 20.16 -25.32 -21.42
N ILE A 597 20.75 -24.74 -22.47
CA ILE A 597 21.14 -25.48 -23.67
C ILE A 597 22.16 -26.56 -23.35
N GLY A 598 23.18 -26.27 -22.51
CA GLY A 598 24.16 -27.26 -22.09
C GLY A 598 23.54 -28.50 -21.45
N GLU A 599 22.46 -28.33 -20.67
CA GLU A 599 21.80 -29.40 -19.93
C GLU A 599 20.72 -30.16 -20.73
N ILE A 600 20.03 -29.48 -21.68
CA ILE A 600 18.92 -30.09 -22.44
C ILE A 600 19.34 -30.65 -23.79
N ALA A 601 20.43 -30.16 -24.40
CA ALA A 601 20.86 -30.57 -25.74
C ALA A 601 20.99 -32.10 -25.92
N PRO A 602 21.47 -32.89 -24.93
CA PRO A 602 21.55 -34.35 -25.07
C PRO A 602 20.20 -35.09 -25.08
N LYS A 603 19.09 -34.44 -24.72
CA LYS A 603 17.78 -35.07 -24.45
C LYS A 603 16.73 -34.80 -25.54
N VAL A 604 16.88 -33.70 -26.28
CA VAL A 604 15.90 -33.22 -27.26
C VAL A 604 16.13 -33.82 -28.65
N LYS A 605 15.08 -33.85 -29.51
CA LYS A 605 15.19 -34.32 -30.89
C LYS A 605 15.90 -33.33 -31.79
N THR A 606 15.54 -32.05 -31.70
CA THR A 606 16.22 -30.93 -32.34
C THR A 606 16.28 -29.76 -31.37
N LEU A 607 17.37 -28.99 -31.42
CA LEU A 607 17.53 -27.76 -30.65
C LEU A 607 17.92 -26.63 -31.59
N THR A 608 17.09 -25.60 -31.70
CA THR A 608 17.43 -24.40 -32.47
C THR A 608 17.49 -23.19 -31.55
N GLN A 609 18.64 -22.52 -31.52
CA GLN A 609 18.84 -21.32 -30.73
C GLN A 609 18.78 -20.06 -31.60
N PHE A 610 17.98 -19.09 -31.20
CA PHE A 610 18.03 -17.73 -31.75
C PHE A 610 18.87 -16.81 -30.87
N ALA A 611 20.01 -16.36 -31.39
CA ALA A 611 21.03 -15.60 -30.67
C ALA A 611 21.42 -14.31 -31.41
N ARG A 612 20.79 -13.19 -31.07
CA ARG A 612 21.08 -11.90 -31.73
C ARG A 612 22.45 -11.30 -31.37
N GLY A 613 22.87 -11.40 -30.12
CA GLY A 613 24.07 -10.70 -29.63
C GLY A 613 25.28 -11.62 -29.51
N LYS A 614 26.50 -11.11 -29.58
CA LYS A 614 27.71 -11.90 -29.26
C LYS A 614 28.01 -11.84 -27.75
N GLN A 615 28.65 -12.87 -27.19
CA GLN A 615 28.98 -12.96 -25.76
C GLN A 615 30.40 -13.49 -25.52
N TRP A 616 31.02 -13.09 -24.41
CA TRP A 616 32.34 -13.60 -24.02
C TRP A 616 32.21 -14.87 -23.16
N PHE A 617 32.65 -16.01 -23.72
CA PHE A 617 32.68 -17.32 -23.05
C PHE A 617 34.06 -17.60 -22.46
N LEU A 618 34.12 -17.81 -21.14
CA LEU A 618 35.36 -18.15 -20.45
C LEU A 618 35.30 -19.58 -19.91
N PRO A 619 36.44 -20.29 -19.88
CA PRO A 619 36.52 -21.56 -19.19
C PRO A 619 36.20 -21.37 -17.70
N LYS A 620 35.36 -22.25 -17.16
CA LYS A 620 35.03 -22.27 -15.75
C LYS A 620 36.25 -22.70 -14.93
N PRO A 621 36.71 -21.90 -13.94
CA PRO A 621 37.86 -22.28 -13.12
C PRO A 621 37.60 -23.58 -12.35
N VAL A 622 38.55 -24.50 -12.40
CA VAL A 622 38.50 -25.74 -11.64
C VAL A 622 38.96 -25.48 -10.22
N VAL A 623 38.06 -25.63 -9.25
CA VAL A 623 38.37 -25.46 -7.81
C VAL A 623 37.94 -26.73 -7.10
N HIS A 624 38.90 -27.63 -6.83
CA HIS A 624 38.67 -28.88 -6.12
C HIS A 624 39.01 -28.72 -4.63
N LEU A 625 37.99 -28.49 -3.81
CA LEU A 625 38.11 -28.52 -2.33
C LEU A 625 37.54 -29.81 -1.73
N GLY A 626 37.23 -30.79 -2.58
CA GLY A 626 36.53 -32.02 -2.20
C GLY A 626 37.38 -33.12 -1.58
N HIS A 627 38.71 -32.99 -1.60
CA HIS A 627 39.59 -34.02 -1.06
C HIS A 627 39.30 -34.22 0.45
N PRO A 628 39.13 -35.46 0.95
CA PRO A 628 38.73 -35.70 2.34
C PRO A 628 39.62 -35.00 3.37
N VAL A 629 40.93 -34.97 3.12
CA VAL A 629 41.89 -34.26 3.98
C VAL A 629 41.69 -32.75 3.94
N VAL A 630 41.43 -32.15 2.77
CA VAL A 630 41.17 -30.71 2.65
C VAL A 630 39.88 -30.33 3.36
N ARG A 631 38.82 -31.14 3.21
CA ARG A 631 37.55 -30.94 3.92
C ARG A 631 37.71 -31.07 5.43
N TRP A 632 38.46 -32.08 5.88
CA TRP A 632 38.81 -32.24 7.30
C TRP A 632 39.55 -31.02 7.83
N MET A 633 40.57 -30.54 7.10
CA MET A 633 41.33 -29.35 7.49
C MET A 633 40.43 -28.11 7.58
N LEU A 634 39.58 -27.87 6.58
CA LEU A 634 38.66 -26.73 6.57
C LEU A 634 37.62 -26.77 7.69
N LYS A 635 37.23 -27.97 8.13
CA LYS A 635 36.26 -28.16 9.20
C LYS A 635 36.87 -28.02 10.60
N TYR A 636 38.06 -28.55 10.82
CA TYR A 636 38.63 -28.70 12.16
C TYR A 636 39.78 -27.75 12.49
N ILE A 637 40.46 -27.16 11.49
CA ILE A 637 41.52 -26.17 11.75
C ILE A 637 40.86 -24.78 11.90
N PRO A 638 40.88 -24.18 13.11
CA PRO A 638 40.26 -22.89 13.33
C PRO A 638 40.82 -21.82 12.40
N GLY A 639 39.95 -21.01 11.80
CA GLY A 639 40.33 -19.90 10.93
C GLY A 639 40.80 -20.29 9.51
N LEU A 640 41.05 -21.57 9.21
CA LEU A 640 41.50 -21.97 7.86
C LEU A 640 40.43 -21.73 6.80
N HIS A 641 39.17 -22.07 7.10
CA HIS A 641 38.04 -21.83 6.20
C HIS A 641 37.86 -20.33 5.91
N THR A 642 37.95 -19.51 6.96
CA THR A 642 37.98 -18.04 6.87
C THR A 642 39.11 -17.54 5.98
N ALA A 643 40.34 -18.02 6.18
CA ALA A 643 41.49 -17.59 5.41
C ALA A 643 41.33 -17.94 3.92
N LEU A 644 40.80 -19.14 3.63
CA LEU A 644 40.48 -19.55 2.28
C LEU A 644 39.39 -18.69 1.65
N ARG A 645 38.30 -18.40 2.38
CA ARG A 645 37.26 -17.46 1.93
C ARG A 645 37.86 -16.10 1.60
N GLY A 646 38.76 -15.58 2.44
CA GLY A 646 39.44 -14.31 2.20
C GLY A 646 40.37 -14.30 1.01
N LEU A 647 41.12 -15.40 0.80
CA LEU A 647 41.94 -15.57 -0.40
C LEU A 647 41.08 -15.59 -1.67
N VAL A 648 40.01 -16.39 -1.70
CA VAL A 648 39.11 -16.48 -2.85
C VAL A 648 38.42 -15.13 -3.09
N PHE A 649 37.97 -14.45 -2.03
CA PHE A 649 37.42 -13.11 -2.12
C PHE A 649 38.43 -12.13 -2.74
N GLY A 650 39.67 -12.11 -2.28
CA GLY A 650 40.72 -11.22 -2.81
C GLY A 650 41.03 -11.49 -4.28
N VAL A 651 41.07 -12.76 -4.70
CA VAL A 651 41.27 -13.15 -6.11
C VAL A 651 40.11 -12.69 -6.99
N VAL A 652 38.87 -12.87 -6.52
CA VAL A 652 37.67 -12.44 -7.26
C VAL A 652 37.57 -10.91 -7.28
N ASP A 653 37.87 -10.22 -6.18
CA ASP A 653 37.85 -8.75 -6.09
C ASP A 653 38.95 -8.11 -6.96
N TYR A 654 40.10 -8.77 -7.09
CA TYR A 654 41.17 -8.35 -8.01
C TYR A 654 40.71 -8.31 -9.48
N PHE A 655 39.67 -9.06 -9.85
CA PHE A 655 39.10 -8.98 -11.20
C PHE A 655 38.54 -7.59 -11.54
N MET A 656 38.24 -6.75 -10.53
CA MET A 656 37.89 -5.35 -10.73
C MET A 656 38.94 -4.59 -11.54
N LYS A 657 40.22 -4.96 -11.48
CA LYS A 657 41.30 -4.36 -12.28
C LYS A 657 40.99 -4.41 -13.79
N ALA A 658 40.34 -5.47 -14.27
CA ALA A 658 39.99 -5.60 -15.68
C ALA A 658 38.91 -4.60 -16.14
N MET A 659 38.11 -4.06 -15.22
CA MET A 659 37.02 -3.13 -15.53
C MET A 659 37.50 -1.70 -15.77
N TYR A 660 38.68 -1.32 -15.27
CA TYR A 660 39.26 0.01 -15.49
C TYR A 660 39.76 0.20 -16.91
N VAL A 661 39.34 1.27 -17.60
CA VAL A 661 39.73 1.55 -18.99
C VAL A 661 41.25 1.58 -19.16
N LYS A 662 41.96 2.45 -18.43
CA LYS A 662 43.42 2.62 -18.59
C LYS A 662 44.24 1.44 -18.03
N ASN A 663 44.01 1.08 -16.77
CA ASN A 663 44.87 0.13 -16.05
C ASN A 663 44.50 -1.35 -16.27
N GLY A 664 43.38 -1.62 -16.94
CA GLY A 664 42.84 -2.96 -17.17
C GLY A 664 43.14 -3.54 -18.56
N GLU A 665 43.71 -2.78 -19.49
CA GLU A 665 43.82 -3.15 -20.91
C GLU A 665 44.53 -4.49 -21.14
N ALA A 666 45.73 -4.65 -20.58
CA ALA A 666 46.49 -5.90 -20.70
C ALA A 666 45.71 -7.12 -20.13
N THR A 667 44.98 -6.92 -19.04
CA THR A 667 44.16 -7.98 -18.42
C THR A 667 42.96 -8.34 -19.30
N ARG A 668 42.32 -7.34 -19.90
CA ARG A 668 41.22 -7.55 -20.86
C ARG A 668 41.70 -8.28 -22.11
N LYS A 669 42.81 -7.83 -22.71
CA LYS A 669 43.40 -8.46 -23.91
C LYS A 669 43.69 -9.94 -23.69
N LYS A 670 44.39 -10.28 -22.60
CA LYS A 670 44.68 -11.68 -22.24
C LYS A 670 43.41 -12.52 -22.09
N ARG A 671 42.35 -11.96 -21.51
CA ARG A 671 41.07 -12.68 -21.32
C ARG A 671 40.28 -12.82 -22.62
N MET A 672 40.28 -11.81 -23.48
CA MET A 672 39.67 -11.91 -24.82
C MET A 672 40.38 -12.99 -25.64
N GLU A 673 41.72 -13.05 -25.61
CA GLU A 673 42.49 -14.12 -26.28
C GLU A 673 42.16 -15.50 -25.70
N THR A 674 42.06 -15.62 -24.37
CA THR A 674 41.66 -16.87 -23.71
C THR A 674 40.27 -17.31 -24.15
N SER A 675 39.31 -16.39 -24.19
CA SER A 675 37.94 -16.67 -24.64
C SER A 675 37.88 -17.07 -26.11
N LYS A 676 38.57 -16.33 -27.00
CA LYS A 676 38.67 -16.66 -28.43
C LYS A 676 39.24 -18.06 -28.65
N ARG A 677 40.28 -18.42 -27.92
CA ARG A 677 40.87 -19.76 -27.97
C ARG A 677 39.90 -20.83 -27.47
N HIS A 678 39.21 -20.55 -26.37
CA HIS A 678 38.21 -21.47 -25.79
C HIS A 678 37.07 -21.75 -26.79
N VAL A 679 36.51 -20.72 -27.41
CA VAL A 679 35.47 -20.85 -28.45
C VAL A 679 35.99 -21.62 -29.66
N LYS A 680 37.17 -21.25 -30.19
CA LYS A 680 37.75 -21.91 -31.36
C LYS A 680 38.07 -23.39 -31.14
N ASN A 681 38.40 -23.76 -29.90
CA ASN A 681 38.74 -25.14 -29.55
C ASN A 681 37.51 -26.03 -29.36
N LEU A 682 36.38 -25.48 -28.90
CA LEU A 682 35.22 -26.28 -28.50
C LEU A 682 34.01 -26.16 -29.42
N ALA A 683 33.82 -25.02 -30.10
CA ALA A 683 32.67 -24.82 -30.99
C ALA A 683 33.03 -25.02 -32.46
N PRO A 684 32.09 -25.51 -33.31
CA PRO A 684 32.30 -25.63 -34.75
C PRO A 684 32.65 -24.31 -35.43
N ALA A 685 33.50 -24.36 -36.46
CA ALA A 685 33.95 -23.20 -37.22
C ALA A 685 32.81 -22.35 -37.79
N LYS A 686 31.70 -22.98 -38.21
CA LYS A 686 30.50 -22.29 -38.75
C LYS A 686 29.87 -21.29 -37.78
N TYR A 687 30.11 -21.43 -36.47
CA TYR A 687 29.51 -20.56 -35.44
C TYR A 687 30.48 -19.51 -34.87
N HIS A 688 31.76 -19.51 -35.28
CA HIS A 688 32.77 -18.62 -34.69
C HIS A 688 32.41 -17.14 -34.87
N ASP A 689 31.87 -16.76 -36.02
CA ASP A 689 31.48 -15.38 -36.31
C ASP A 689 30.28 -14.92 -35.45
N ALA A 690 29.36 -15.84 -35.13
CA ALA A 690 28.22 -15.57 -34.25
C ALA A 690 28.61 -15.51 -32.76
N LEU A 691 29.63 -16.27 -32.36
CA LEU A 691 30.04 -16.42 -30.96
C LEU A 691 31.08 -15.39 -30.52
N ILE A 692 32.05 -15.02 -31.37
CA ILE A 692 33.20 -14.20 -30.99
C ILE A 692 32.86 -12.69 -31.09
N PRO A 693 32.84 -11.95 -29.96
CA PRO A 693 32.56 -10.52 -29.95
C PRO A 693 33.67 -9.64 -30.54
N ASP A 694 33.26 -8.46 -30.98
CA ASP A 694 34.09 -7.32 -31.39
C ASP A 694 34.26 -6.26 -30.28
N PHE A 695 33.39 -6.27 -29.27
CA PHE A 695 33.41 -5.36 -28.12
C PHE A 695 34.31 -5.83 -26.97
N GLN A 696 34.77 -4.93 -26.10
CA GLN A 696 35.70 -5.23 -25.01
C GLN A 696 35.08 -6.09 -23.90
N ILE A 697 35.88 -6.99 -23.31
CA ILE A 697 35.44 -7.74 -22.12
C ILE A 697 35.18 -6.77 -20.95
N GLY A 698 34.04 -6.94 -20.29
CA GLY A 698 33.56 -6.05 -19.23
C GLY A 698 32.38 -5.19 -19.66
N ALA A 699 32.22 -4.87 -20.96
CA ALA A 699 31.05 -4.14 -21.47
C ALA A 699 29.73 -4.91 -21.22
N LYS A 700 29.80 -6.26 -21.23
CA LYS A 700 28.76 -7.18 -20.75
C LYS A 700 29.28 -8.11 -19.67
N ARG A 701 28.36 -8.71 -18.91
CA ARG A 701 28.68 -9.82 -18.01
C ARG A 701 29.30 -10.97 -18.80
N ARG A 702 30.42 -11.50 -18.31
CA ARG A 702 31.06 -12.70 -18.85
C ARG A 702 30.20 -13.94 -18.58
N ILE A 703 30.29 -14.94 -19.45
CA ILE A 703 29.64 -16.25 -19.27
C ILE A 703 30.72 -17.27 -18.98
N PHE A 704 30.57 -18.06 -17.92
CA PHE A 704 31.36 -19.27 -17.76
C PHE A 704 30.69 -20.40 -18.54
N ASP A 705 31.46 -21.03 -19.42
CA ASP A 705 30.99 -22.11 -20.26
C ASP A 705 30.73 -23.38 -19.44
N GLU A 706 29.50 -23.87 -19.49
CA GLU A 706 29.01 -25.09 -18.85
C GLU A 706 28.52 -26.05 -19.94
N ASP A 707 29.47 -26.54 -20.75
CA ASP A 707 29.27 -27.45 -21.89
C ASP A 707 28.42 -26.93 -23.06
N TYR A 708 27.97 -25.67 -23.01
CA TYR A 708 27.28 -24.99 -24.11
C TYR A 708 28.09 -24.99 -25.42
N LEU A 709 29.38 -24.64 -25.38
CA LEU A 709 30.18 -24.63 -26.61
C LEU A 709 30.33 -26.04 -27.21
N LYS A 710 30.39 -27.07 -26.36
CA LYS A 710 30.47 -28.46 -26.81
C LYS A 710 29.14 -28.93 -27.41
N SER A 711 28.00 -28.53 -26.83
CA SER A 711 26.68 -28.93 -27.33
C SER A 711 26.41 -28.45 -28.75
N LEU A 712 27.07 -27.39 -29.21
CA LEU A 712 26.99 -26.92 -30.60
C LEU A 712 27.60 -27.88 -31.64
N ASN A 713 28.33 -28.92 -31.20
CA ASN A 713 28.85 -29.96 -32.10
C ASN A 713 27.85 -31.09 -32.37
N TYR A 714 26.72 -31.13 -31.67
CA TYR A 714 25.69 -32.12 -31.96
C TYR A 714 25.02 -31.81 -33.29
N ASP A 715 24.79 -32.83 -34.12
CA ASP A 715 24.22 -32.69 -35.47
C ASP A 715 22.80 -32.10 -35.46
N HIS A 716 22.05 -32.29 -34.35
CA HIS A 716 20.68 -31.81 -34.16
C HIS A 716 20.59 -30.46 -33.45
N VAL A 717 21.72 -29.79 -33.21
CA VAL A 717 21.78 -28.45 -32.59
C VAL A 717 22.15 -27.41 -33.64
N ASP A 718 21.32 -26.38 -33.78
CA ASP A 718 21.59 -25.25 -34.66
C ASP A 718 21.54 -23.89 -33.96
N LEU A 719 22.48 -23.01 -34.32
CA LEU A 719 22.59 -21.65 -33.79
C LEU A 719 22.33 -20.66 -34.92
N ILE A 720 21.24 -19.92 -34.77
CA ILE A 720 20.81 -18.89 -35.72
C ILE A 720 21.12 -17.51 -35.12
N ALA A 721 22.00 -16.77 -35.78
CA ALA A 721 22.51 -15.47 -35.31
C ALA A 721 21.55 -14.29 -35.60
N GLU A 722 20.25 -14.46 -35.38
CA GLU A 722 19.22 -13.45 -35.67
C GLU A 722 18.08 -13.46 -34.63
N ARG A 723 17.10 -12.55 -34.81
CA ARG A 723 15.83 -12.59 -34.07
C ARG A 723 14.79 -13.37 -34.86
N PRO A 724 13.90 -14.11 -34.19
CA PRO A 724 12.69 -14.61 -34.84
C PRO A 724 11.91 -13.47 -35.50
N ALA A 725 11.36 -13.70 -36.69
CA ALA A 725 10.49 -12.74 -37.37
C ALA A 725 9.07 -12.79 -36.81
N ARG A 726 8.53 -14.01 -36.65
CA ARG A 726 7.24 -14.30 -36.03
C ARG A 726 7.19 -15.77 -35.60
N ILE A 727 6.15 -16.14 -34.87
CA ILE A 727 5.80 -17.50 -34.51
C ILE A 727 4.50 -17.87 -35.23
N THR A 728 4.40 -19.12 -35.69
CA THR A 728 3.18 -19.71 -36.24
C THR A 728 2.60 -20.73 -35.25
N GLU A 729 1.57 -21.47 -35.65
CA GLU A 729 0.98 -22.50 -34.78
C GLU A 729 1.98 -23.58 -34.34
N ASN A 730 2.96 -23.95 -35.19
CA ASN A 730 3.87 -25.09 -34.92
C ASN A 730 5.34 -24.80 -35.30
N SER A 731 5.69 -23.54 -35.61
CA SER A 731 7.03 -23.19 -36.05
C SER A 731 7.45 -21.78 -35.63
N VAL A 732 8.75 -21.55 -35.58
CA VAL A 732 9.37 -20.24 -35.43
C VAL A 732 9.93 -19.81 -36.78
N VAL A 733 9.50 -18.65 -37.27
CA VAL A 733 9.86 -18.16 -38.61
C VAL A 733 11.11 -17.29 -38.52
N ARG A 734 12.09 -17.60 -39.35
CA ARG A 734 13.33 -16.83 -39.54
C ARG A 734 13.08 -15.53 -40.30
N GLN A 735 14.07 -14.66 -40.36
CA GLN A 735 13.96 -13.39 -41.11
C GLN A 735 13.85 -13.61 -42.62
N ASP A 736 14.42 -14.70 -43.14
CA ASP A 736 14.35 -15.11 -44.55
C ASP A 736 13.03 -15.84 -44.91
N GLY A 737 12.12 -16.01 -43.95
CA GLY A 737 10.85 -16.71 -44.12
C GLY A 737 10.93 -18.23 -43.93
N THR A 738 12.11 -18.81 -43.68
CA THR A 738 12.26 -20.24 -43.39
C THR A 738 11.59 -20.58 -42.07
N GLU A 739 10.86 -21.69 -42.03
CA GLU A 739 10.21 -22.18 -40.83
C GLU A 739 11.07 -23.20 -40.07
N VAL A 740 11.20 -22.99 -38.76
CA VAL A 740 11.85 -23.93 -37.83
C VAL A 740 10.76 -24.62 -37.01
N PRO A 741 10.51 -25.92 -37.18
CA PRO A 741 9.52 -26.64 -36.38
C PRO A 741 9.82 -26.54 -34.88
N ALA A 742 8.78 -26.31 -34.07
CA ALA A 742 8.91 -26.20 -32.63
C ALA A 742 7.71 -26.86 -31.93
N ASP A 743 8.01 -27.81 -31.05
CA ASP A 743 7.03 -28.36 -30.10
C ASP A 743 7.08 -27.57 -28.77
N VAL A 744 8.24 -26.99 -28.45
CA VAL A 744 8.46 -26.18 -27.24
C VAL A 744 9.30 -24.95 -27.57
N ILE A 745 8.91 -23.79 -27.04
CA ILE A 745 9.69 -22.55 -27.12
C ILE A 745 10.12 -22.12 -25.72
N ILE A 746 11.42 -21.97 -25.50
CA ILE A 746 12.01 -21.52 -24.24
C ILE A 746 12.53 -20.09 -24.37
N TYR A 747 11.94 -19.16 -23.62
CA TYR A 747 12.35 -17.77 -23.53
C TYR A 747 13.38 -17.55 -22.41
N ALA A 748 14.62 -17.28 -22.82
CA ALA A 748 15.76 -16.92 -21.97
C ALA A 748 16.19 -15.46 -22.23
N ILE A 749 15.21 -14.54 -22.22
CA ILE A 749 15.37 -13.13 -22.62
C ILE A 749 15.63 -12.14 -21.46
N GLY A 750 15.82 -12.66 -20.25
CA GLY A 750 16.20 -11.88 -19.07
C GLY A 750 15.06 -11.12 -18.39
N PHE A 751 15.42 -10.05 -17.67
CA PHE A 751 14.52 -9.27 -16.82
C PHE A 751 14.32 -7.85 -17.38
N ASP A 752 13.25 -7.19 -16.93
CA ASP A 752 13.06 -5.76 -17.10
C ASP A 752 13.74 -5.00 -15.96
N THR A 753 14.94 -4.48 -16.24
CA THR A 753 15.73 -3.65 -15.33
C THR A 753 15.53 -2.16 -15.56
N THR A 754 14.64 -1.79 -16.50
CA THR A 754 14.51 -0.43 -17.02
C THR A 754 13.27 0.29 -16.53
N THR A 755 12.13 -0.40 -16.46
CA THR A 755 10.89 0.26 -16.04
C THR A 755 10.85 0.49 -14.54
N ASN A 756 11.37 -0.46 -13.74
CA ASN A 756 11.40 -0.45 -12.28
C ASN A 756 10.11 0.11 -11.65
N LYS A 757 8.94 -0.27 -12.19
CA LYS A 757 7.64 0.26 -11.77
C LYS A 757 7.38 0.12 -10.28
N PHE A 758 7.96 -0.92 -9.67
CA PHE A 758 7.86 -1.15 -8.24
C PHE A 758 8.34 0.03 -7.38
N LEU A 759 9.24 0.88 -7.90
CA LEU A 759 9.71 2.08 -7.21
C LEU A 759 8.60 3.15 -7.07
N GLU A 760 7.55 3.13 -7.91
CA GLU A 760 6.41 4.06 -7.79
C GLU A 760 5.58 3.83 -6.52
N ASN A 761 5.72 2.66 -5.92
CA ASN A 761 4.96 2.27 -4.73
C ASN A 761 5.55 2.84 -3.43
N PHE A 762 6.69 3.53 -3.47
CA PHE A 762 7.28 4.19 -2.30
C PHE A 762 7.08 5.69 -2.39
N ASN A 763 6.25 6.23 -1.49
CA ASN A 763 5.68 7.57 -1.60
C ASN A 763 5.89 8.39 -0.33
N ASN A 764 6.23 9.66 -0.50
CA ASN A 764 6.17 10.66 0.55
C ASN A 764 5.36 11.87 0.06
N ASN A 765 4.11 11.98 0.51
CA ASN A 765 3.22 13.12 0.22
C ASN A 765 3.19 13.55 -1.25
N GLY A 766 3.02 12.59 -2.16
CA GLY A 766 2.91 12.83 -3.60
C GLY A 766 4.22 12.77 -4.39
N LEU A 767 5.38 12.70 -3.74
CA LEU A 767 6.66 12.40 -4.40
C LEU A 767 6.97 10.91 -4.30
N ASN A 768 7.00 10.21 -5.44
CA ASN A 768 7.37 8.80 -5.49
C ASN A 768 8.86 8.60 -5.84
N LEU A 769 9.43 7.46 -5.45
CA LEU A 769 10.86 7.17 -5.63
C LEU A 769 11.29 7.15 -7.11
N ARG A 770 10.43 6.67 -8.01
CA ARG A 770 10.72 6.66 -9.45
C ARG A 770 10.81 8.09 -10.01
N GLN A 771 9.90 8.98 -9.61
CA GLN A 771 9.92 10.40 -9.96
C GLN A 771 11.18 11.08 -9.42
N HIS A 772 11.59 10.79 -8.18
CA HIS A 772 12.85 11.30 -7.63
C HIS A 772 14.04 10.90 -8.51
N PHE A 773 14.18 9.61 -8.85
CA PHE A 773 15.25 9.13 -9.72
C PHE A 773 15.20 9.72 -11.14
N ALA A 774 14.01 9.96 -11.68
CA ALA A 774 13.88 10.67 -12.96
C ALA A 774 14.38 12.12 -12.89
N ASN A 775 14.18 12.80 -11.75
CA ASN A 775 14.55 14.20 -11.57
C ASN A 775 16.04 14.41 -11.28
N VAL A 776 16.64 13.59 -10.41
CA VAL A 776 18.03 13.79 -9.94
C VAL A 776 19.02 12.77 -10.49
N GLY A 777 18.53 11.78 -11.25
CA GLY A 777 19.30 10.63 -11.70
C GLY A 777 19.16 9.43 -10.76
N THR A 778 19.16 8.23 -11.35
CA THR A 778 18.98 6.97 -10.62
C THR A 778 20.16 6.70 -9.69
N GLY A 779 19.93 6.79 -8.38
CA GLY A 779 20.96 6.53 -7.39
C GLY A 779 20.51 6.72 -5.94
N ALA A 780 21.14 5.98 -5.02
CA ALA A 780 20.92 6.11 -3.58
C ALA A 780 22.26 6.32 -2.86
N TYR A 781 22.28 7.09 -1.77
CA TYR A 781 23.48 7.33 -0.97
C TYR A 781 23.99 6.02 -0.36
N LEU A 782 25.25 5.68 -0.66
CA LEU A 782 25.88 4.39 -0.35
C LEU A 782 25.05 3.16 -0.79
N GLY A 783 24.13 3.40 -1.74
CA GLY A 783 23.18 2.40 -2.19
C GLY A 783 22.22 1.89 -1.11
N ALA A 784 21.82 2.78 -0.20
CA ALA A 784 20.86 2.50 0.87
C ALA A 784 19.85 3.63 1.04
N ALA A 785 20.30 4.84 1.37
CA ALA A 785 19.43 5.94 1.78
C ALA A 785 19.06 6.87 0.61
N VAL A 786 17.85 7.42 0.65
CA VAL A 786 17.31 8.33 -0.37
C VAL A 786 16.75 9.57 0.34
N ALA A 787 17.20 10.77 -0.03
CA ALA A 787 16.93 11.99 0.75
C ALA A 787 15.44 12.33 0.94
N PRO A 788 14.56 12.22 -0.08
CA PRO A 788 13.14 12.56 0.10
C PRO A 788 12.32 11.54 0.89
N LEU A 789 12.87 10.39 1.29
CA LEU A 789 12.11 9.31 1.95
C LEU A 789 12.69 9.05 3.35
N PRO A 790 12.14 9.68 4.41
CA PRO A 790 12.57 9.43 5.78
C PRO A 790 12.35 7.97 6.18
N ASN A 791 13.25 7.41 6.99
CA ASN A 791 13.18 6.05 7.51
C ASN A 791 13.08 4.94 6.45
N PHE A 792 13.35 5.25 5.18
CA PHE A 792 13.29 4.31 4.08
C PHE A 792 14.68 3.96 3.58
N PHE A 793 14.92 2.67 3.32
CA PHE A 793 16.19 2.17 2.83
C PHE A 793 16.01 1.14 1.71
N LEU A 794 16.83 1.24 0.67
CA LEU A 794 17.03 0.19 -0.33
C LEU A 794 18.11 -0.78 0.15
N LEU A 795 17.97 -2.07 -0.18
CA LEU A 795 18.91 -3.10 0.27
C LEU A 795 19.35 -4.04 -0.87
N GLY A 796 20.67 -4.23 -0.98
CA GLY A 796 21.26 -5.14 -1.96
C GLY A 796 20.99 -4.70 -3.40
N THR A 797 20.61 -5.63 -4.28
CA THR A 797 20.34 -5.33 -5.70
C THR A 797 19.05 -4.55 -5.95
N ALA A 798 18.23 -4.33 -4.93
CA ALA A 798 17.14 -3.35 -5.02
C ALA A 798 17.67 -1.91 -5.16
N SER A 799 18.90 -1.66 -4.71
CA SER A 799 19.52 -0.35 -4.83
C SER A 799 20.26 -0.19 -6.16
N PRO A 800 20.14 0.98 -6.81
CA PRO A 800 21.06 1.37 -7.86
C PRO A 800 22.52 1.36 -7.37
N ASN A 801 23.45 1.09 -8.29
CA ASN A 801 24.89 1.14 -8.08
C ASN A 801 25.41 0.27 -6.91
N CYS A 802 24.69 -0.81 -6.58
CA CYS A 802 25.04 -1.78 -5.53
C CYS A 802 25.39 -3.17 -6.07
N ALA A 803 25.03 -3.46 -7.33
CA ALA A 803 25.35 -4.74 -7.93
C ALA A 803 26.84 -4.84 -8.28
N SER A 804 27.29 -6.08 -8.47
CA SER A 804 28.67 -6.39 -8.81
C SER A 804 28.76 -7.07 -10.17
N GLY A 805 29.71 -6.61 -10.99
CA GLY A 805 30.08 -7.28 -12.22
C GLY A 805 31.13 -8.38 -12.03
N HIS A 806 31.77 -8.46 -10.85
CA HIS A 806 32.94 -9.30 -10.63
C HIS A 806 32.88 -10.21 -9.41
N ASN A 807 32.14 -9.85 -8.35
CA ASN A 807 32.17 -10.51 -7.03
C ASN A 807 30.74 -10.75 -6.46
N SER A 808 30.64 -11.34 -5.28
CA SER A 808 29.39 -11.81 -4.66
C SER A 808 28.47 -10.67 -4.25
N VAL A 809 27.22 -10.75 -4.68
CA VAL A 809 26.13 -9.83 -4.27
C VAL A 809 25.72 -10.01 -2.80
N ILE A 810 25.96 -11.20 -2.24
CA ILE A 810 25.66 -11.47 -0.83
C ILE A 810 26.51 -10.54 0.04
N PHE A 811 27.78 -10.36 -0.34
CA PHE A 811 28.71 -9.48 0.37
C PHE A 811 28.24 -8.02 0.38
N THR A 812 27.81 -7.47 -0.77
CA THR A 812 27.32 -6.08 -0.81
C THR A 812 26.04 -5.95 0.00
N SER A 813 25.14 -6.94 -0.06
CA SER A 813 23.92 -6.98 0.74
C SER A 813 24.21 -6.99 2.25
N GLU A 814 25.20 -7.75 2.72
CA GLU A 814 25.64 -7.74 4.13
C GLU A 814 26.26 -6.39 4.53
N CYS A 815 27.07 -5.78 3.66
CA CYS A 815 27.66 -4.46 3.91
C CYS A 815 26.57 -3.40 4.09
N THR A 816 25.61 -3.35 3.17
CA THR A 816 24.49 -2.41 3.20
C THR A 816 23.57 -2.68 4.40
N ALA A 817 23.28 -3.95 4.74
CA ALA A 817 22.47 -4.29 5.92
C ALA A 817 23.14 -3.81 7.22
N ASN A 818 24.45 -4.05 7.36
CA ASN A 818 25.22 -3.57 8.52
C ASN A 818 25.25 -2.04 8.60
N PHE A 819 25.34 -1.35 7.45
CA PHE A 819 25.24 0.10 7.38
C PHE A 819 23.86 0.60 7.86
N ILE A 820 22.78 0.04 7.29
CA ILE A 820 21.40 0.42 7.65
C ILE A 820 21.19 0.21 9.14
N ILE A 821 21.60 -0.93 9.71
CA ILE A 821 21.45 -1.21 11.14
C ILE A 821 22.10 -0.14 12.01
N ARG A 822 23.31 0.31 11.66
CA ARG A 822 24.00 1.37 12.42
C ARG A 822 23.24 2.69 12.39
N VAL A 823 22.56 2.98 11.29
CA VAL A 823 21.75 4.20 11.12
C VAL A 823 20.41 4.08 11.86
N ILE A 824 19.69 2.96 11.76
CA ILE A 824 18.33 2.84 12.29
C ILE A 824 18.23 2.46 13.76
N LYS A 825 19.32 1.96 14.36
CA LYS A 825 19.35 1.45 15.76
C LYS A 825 18.67 2.38 16.78
N PRO A 826 18.86 3.72 16.76
CA PRO A 826 18.17 4.62 17.70
C PRO A 826 16.65 4.61 17.53
N ILE A 827 16.17 4.62 16.29
CA ILE A 827 14.73 4.67 15.97
C ILE A 827 14.08 3.34 16.32
N VAL A 828 14.73 2.22 15.99
CA VAL A 828 14.22 0.89 16.28
C VAL A 828 14.01 0.66 17.78
N TYR A 829 14.95 1.08 18.63
CA TYR A 829 14.76 0.98 20.09
C TYR A 829 13.79 1.99 20.66
N ALA A 830 13.77 3.22 20.13
CA ALA A 830 12.87 4.25 20.60
C ALA A 830 11.42 4.05 20.11
N LYS A 831 11.23 3.25 19.05
CA LYS A 831 9.98 3.08 18.27
C LYS A 831 9.35 4.41 17.83
N LYS A 832 10.19 5.43 17.61
CA LYS A 832 9.80 6.78 17.21
C LYS A 832 10.99 7.55 16.61
N GLY A 833 10.69 8.68 15.99
CA GLY A 833 11.69 9.57 15.40
C GLY A 833 11.98 9.25 13.94
N THR A 834 12.67 10.19 13.31
CA THR A 834 13.00 10.14 11.89
C THR A 834 14.51 10.17 11.68
N VAL A 835 14.96 9.50 10.62
CA VAL A 835 16.31 9.63 10.06
C VAL A 835 16.19 9.79 8.55
N HIS A 836 16.93 10.74 8.01
CA HIS A 836 17.07 10.89 6.57
C HIS A 836 18.47 11.37 6.20
N VAL A 837 18.92 10.97 5.02
CA VAL A 837 20.18 11.47 4.45
C VAL A 837 19.98 12.88 3.92
N THR A 838 20.97 13.74 4.09
CA THR A 838 20.91 15.10 3.55
C THR A 838 20.94 15.08 2.02
N LYS A 839 20.21 16.00 1.38
CA LYS A 839 20.21 16.17 -0.08
C LYS A 839 21.63 16.42 -0.63
N GLU A 840 22.45 17.12 0.14
CA GLU A 840 23.83 17.43 -0.23
C GLU A 840 24.74 16.19 -0.21
N ALA A 841 24.57 15.30 0.77
CA ALA A 841 25.32 14.04 0.81
C ALA A 841 24.91 13.11 -0.33
N GLU A 842 23.61 13.00 -0.63
CA GLU A 842 23.10 12.25 -1.78
C GLU A 842 23.69 12.77 -3.09
N ARG A 843 23.62 14.09 -3.33
CA ARG A 843 24.16 14.75 -4.53
C ARG A 843 25.67 14.49 -4.71
N LYS A 844 26.47 14.73 -3.66
CA LYS A 844 27.92 14.49 -3.68
C LYS A 844 28.26 13.03 -3.98
N TYR A 845 27.50 12.10 -3.43
CA TYR A 845 27.69 10.68 -3.69
C TYR A 845 27.37 10.33 -5.15
N GLN A 846 26.28 10.87 -5.71
CA GLN A 846 25.96 10.67 -7.13
C GLN A 846 27.04 11.23 -8.06
N GLU A 847 27.53 12.44 -7.78
CA GLU A 847 28.63 13.04 -8.56
C GLU A 847 29.88 12.17 -8.53
N TRP A 848 30.24 11.67 -7.34
CA TRP A 848 31.36 10.74 -7.20
C TRP A 848 31.15 9.44 -7.98
N ILE A 849 29.96 8.83 -7.91
CA ILE A 849 29.64 7.63 -8.70
C ILE A 849 29.82 7.91 -10.19
N ARG A 850 29.28 9.02 -10.68
CA ARG A 850 29.36 9.42 -12.09
C ARG A 850 30.79 9.63 -12.55
N GLU A 851 31.60 10.32 -11.76
CA GLU A 851 33.03 10.50 -12.02
C GLU A 851 33.74 9.14 -12.11
N LYS A 852 33.45 8.21 -11.19
CA LYS A 852 34.13 6.90 -11.17
C LYS A 852 33.63 5.93 -12.23
N HIS A 853 32.39 6.02 -12.69
CA HIS A 853 31.91 5.25 -13.84
C HIS A 853 32.64 5.60 -15.13
N GLN A 854 33.08 6.85 -15.33
CA GLN A 854 33.87 7.25 -16.49
C GLN A 854 35.24 6.57 -16.56
N GLU A 855 35.76 6.08 -15.43
CA GLU A 855 37.01 5.30 -15.39
C GLU A 855 36.79 3.84 -15.82
N MET A 856 35.53 3.38 -15.99
CA MET A 856 35.14 1.99 -16.21
C MET A 856 34.76 1.70 -17.67
N ILE A 857 35.00 0.46 -18.11
CA ILE A 857 34.67 -0.03 -19.46
C ILE A 857 33.16 -0.20 -19.72
N TRP A 858 32.31 -0.04 -18.69
CA TRP A 858 30.89 -0.35 -18.79
C TRP A 858 30.11 0.63 -19.67
N GLU A 859 30.55 1.89 -19.73
CA GLU A 859 29.88 2.96 -20.49
C GLU A 859 30.61 3.30 -21.80
N THR A 860 31.71 2.61 -22.13
CA THR A 860 32.54 2.95 -23.30
C THR A 860 31.96 2.45 -24.62
N GLU A 861 31.09 1.44 -24.58
CA GLU A 861 30.54 0.78 -25.76
C GLU A 861 29.05 0.51 -25.56
N ASN A 862 28.21 0.95 -26.50
CA ASN A 862 26.77 0.69 -26.44
C ASN A 862 26.42 -0.69 -26.99
N VAL A 863 26.65 -1.71 -26.18
CA VAL A 863 26.45 -3.12 -26.57
C VAL A 863 25.09 -3.68 -26.13
N GLY A 864 24.19 -2.86 -25.58
CA GLY A 864 22.89 -3.29 -25.06
C GLY A 864 23.00 -4.17 -23.81
N SER A 865 23.87 -3.79 -22.87
CA SER A 865 24.01 -4.45 -21.57
C SER A 865 22.87 -4.03 -20.63
N PHE A 866 22.39 -4.95 -19.77
CA PHE A 866 21.37 -4.64 -18.76
C PHE A 866 21.88 -3.72 -17.64
N TYR A 867 23.19 -3.45 -17.60
CA TYR A 867 23.78 -2.48 -16.68
C TYR A 867 23.42 -1.03 -17.02
N LEU A 868 23.11 -0.78 -18.30
CA LEU A 868 22.91 0.55 -18.83
C LEU A 868 21.42 0.86 -18.89
N ASP A 869 21.07 2.07 -18.48
CA ASP A 869 19.76 2.63 -18.76
C ASP A 869 19.65 2.95 -20.26
N ASN A 870 18.62 2.41 -20.92
CA ASN A 870 18.47 2.51 -22.37
C ASN A 870 18.27 3.94 -22.88
N ASN A 871 17.77 4.85 -22.02
CA ASN A 871 17.49 6.23 -22.41
C ASN A 871 18.72 7.13 -22.27
N THR A 872 19.50 6.91 -21.22
CA THR A 872 20.63 7.78 -20.86
C THR A 872 21.99 7.20 -21.24
N GLY A 873 22.08 5.89 -21.51
CA GLY A 873 23.33 5.16 -21.72
C GLY A 873 24.21 5.04 -20.48
N LYS A 874 23.70 5.45 -19.30
CA LYS A 874 24.44 5.49 -18.04
C LYS A 874 24.30 4.18 -17.29
N ASN A 875 25.36 3.78 -16.59
CA ASN A 875 25.34 2.63 -15.70
C ASN A 875 24.58 2.98 -14.41
N THR A 876 23.53 2.22 -14.12
CA THR A 876 22.69 2.39 -12.93
C THR A 876 22.74 1.17 -12.01
N ALA A 877 23.40 0.10 -12.43
CA ALA A 877 23.43 -1.17 -11.72
C ALA A 877 24.69 -1.36 -10.88
N LEU A 878 25.87 -1.07 -11.45
CA LEU A 878 27.15 -1.53 -10.91
C LEU A 878 27.87 -0.48 -10.07
N TYR A 879 28.47 -0.92 -8.96
CA TYR A 879 29.33 -0.07 -8.14
C TYR A 879 30.74 0.12 -8.76
N PRO A 880 31.26 1.35 -8.96
CA PRO A 880 32.49 1.61 -9.72
C PRO A 880 33.81 1.38 -8.94
N ARG A 881 33.80 0.67 -7.81
CA ARG A 881 35.02 0.34 -7.05
C ARG A 881 35.00 -1.11 -6.55
N SER A 882 36.12 -1.57 -6.00
CA SER A 882 36.23 -2.92 -5.45
C SER A 882 35.26 -3.15 -4.28
N HIS A 883 34.93 -4.40 -3.98
CA HIS A 883 34.09 -4.73 -2.83
C HIS A 883 34.77 -4.36 -1.51
N THR A 884 36.10 -4.46 -1.47
CA THR A 884 36.89 -3.95 -0.34
C THR A 884 36.63 -2.45 -0.11
N HIS A 885 36.58 -1.65 -1.17
CA HIS A 885 36.24 -0.23 -1.07
C HIS A 885 34.78 -0.01 -0.66
N TYR A 886 33.84 -0.81 -1.17
CA TYR A 886 32.42 -0.73 -0.79
C TYR A 886 32.22 -1.00 0.70
N TRP A 887 32.84 -2.06 1.22
CA TRP A 887 32.85 -2.39 2.64
C TRP A 887 33.41 -1.25 3.49
N TRP A 888 34.57 -0.70 3.11
CA TRP A 888 35.16 0.44 3.80
C TRP A 888 34.22 1.65 3.83
N SER A 889 33.58 1.94 2.70
CA SER A 889 32.67 3.09 2.55
C SER A 889 31.39 2.96 3.37
N THR A 890 30.97 1.73 3.68
CA THR A 890 29.73 1.41 4.41
C THR A 890 29.97 1.03 5.88
N LEU A 891 31.23 0.96 6.31
CA LEU A 891 31.59 0.50 7.65
C LEU A 891 31.10 1.44 8.76
N ILE A 892 31.32 2.75 8.59
CA ILE A 892 30.98 3.78 9.58
C ILE A 892 30.19 4.88 8.86
N PRO A 893 28.90 5.09 9.21
CA PRO A 893 28.13 6.22 8.69
C PRO A 893 28.74 7.56 9.12
N LYS A 894 28.75 8.55 8.23
CA LYS A 894 29.21 9.90 8.55
C LYS A 894 28.09 10.67 9.24
N ASP A 895 28.34 11.18 10.45
CA ASP A 895 27.30 11.89 11.23
C ASP A 895 26.76 13.14 10.52
N SER A 896 27.61 13.86 9.79
CA SER A 896 27.22 15.05 9.03
C SER A 896 26.23 14.77 7.90
N ASP A 897 26.14 13.52 7.46
CA ASP A 897 25.36 13.16 6.28
C ASP A 897 23.91 12.77 6.65
N PHE A 898 23.62 12.60 7.95
CA PHE A 898 22.32 12.19 8.47
C PHE A 898 21.72 13.19 9.45
N VAL A 899 20.41 13.43 9.31
CA VAL A 899 19.60 14.23 10.23
C VAL A 899 18.69 13.29 11.00
N TYR A 900 18.69 13.41 12.33
CA TYR A 900 17.80 12.68 13.23
C TYR A 900 16.86 13.67 13.90
N GLU A 901 15.56 13.41 13.85
CA GLU A 901 14.53 14.24 14.49
C GLU A 901 13.76 13.39 15.50
N ASN A 902 13.36 14.00 16.62
CA ASN A 902 12.57 13.35 17.68
C ASN A 902 13.18 12.07 18.29
N VAL A 903 14.48 11.84 18.06
CA VAL A 903 15.30 10.77 18.66
C VAL A 903 16.73 11.26 18.89
N SER A 904 17.35 10.76 19.96
CA SER A 904 18.76 11.07 20.24
C SER A 904 19.68 10.37 19.24
N LYS A 905 20.69 11.11 18.75
CA LYS A 905 21.73 10.53 17.88
C LYS A 905 22.46 9.36 18.58
N PRO A 906 22.84 8.30 17.85
CA PRO A 906 23.60 7.21 18.43
C PRO A 906 24.96 7.70 18.93
N TRP A 907 25.37 7.27 20.13
CA TRP A 907 26.64 7.65 20.77
C TRP A 907 27.88 7.37 19.88
N LEU A 908 27.84 6.32 19.06
CA LEU A 908 28.90 5.97 18.09
C LEU A 908 29.10 7.01 16.98
N LEU A 909 28.08 7.81 16.64
CA LEU A 909 28.19 8.89 15.66
C LEU A 909 28.73 10.20 16.26
N GLN A 910 28.81 10.30 17.60
CA GLN A 910 29.25 11.53 18.29
C GLN A 910 30.79 11.66 18.34
N PHE A 911 31.55 10.62 17.99
CA PHE A 911 33.02 10.62 17.99
C PHE A 911 33.62 10.68 16.58
N THR A 912 33.42 11.79 15.85
CA THR A 912 34.14 12.05 14.59
C THR A 912 35.09 13.25 14.72
N SER A 913 36.06 13.17 15.63
CA SER A 913 37.22 14.08 15.56
C SER A 913 38.32 13.43 14.70
N LYS A 914 38.93 14.21 13.79
CA LYS A 914 40.00 13.76 12.87
C LYS A 914 41.17 13.03 13.57
N LYS A 915 41.37 13.26 14.88
CA LYS A 915 42.44 12.62 15.68
C LYS A 915 42.12 11.18 16.11
N ALA A 916 40.85 10.76 16.16
CA ALA A 916 40.48 9.39 16.52
C ALA A 916 40.68 8.41 15.34
N MET A 917 40.48 8.86 14.09
CA MET A 917 40.64 8.01 12.90
C MET A 917 42.08 7.52 12.67
N SER A 918 43.11 8.27 13.10
CA SER A 918 44.51 7.82 12.95
C SER A 918 44.89 6.73 13.96
N ALA A 919 44.34 6.77 15.18
CA ALA A 919 44.54 5.74 16.19
C ALA A 919 43.71 4.47 15.89
N TYR A 920 42.52 4.62 15.29
CA TYR A 920 41.69 3.50 14.84
C TYR A 920 42.23 2.83 13.58
N GLY A 921 43.02 3.50 12.73
CA GLY A 921 43.61 2.90 11.54
C GLY A 921 44.47 1.66 11.85
N THR A 922 45.20 1.67 12.97
CA THR A 922 46.05 0.55 13.41
C THR A 922 45.22 -0.59 14.04
N ALA A 923 44.13 -0.26 14.73
CA ALA A 923 43.16 -1.23 15.22
C ALA A 923 42.27 -1.79 14.10
N LEU A 924 42.07 -1.07 13.00
CA LEU A 924 41.30 -1.52 11.83
C LEU A 924 42.06 -2.50 10.94
N VAL A 925 43.40 -2.46 10.93
CA VAL A 925 44.20 -3.54 10.33
C VAL A 925 44.00 -4.85 11.12
N ALA A 926 43.82 -4.76 12.44
CA ALA A 926 43.36 -5.90 13.25
C ALA A 926 41.87 -6.22 12.97
N GLY A 927 41.01 -5.20 12.77
CA GLY A 927 39.58 -5.35 12.42
C GLY A 927 39.31 -6.00 11.05
N THR A 928 40.18 -5.78 10.05
CA THR A 928 40.16 -6.54 8.79
C THR A 928 40.42 -8.02 9.06
N ALA A 929 41.30 -8.36 10.02
CA ALA A 929 41.42 -9.73 10.47
C ALA A 929 40.17 -10.18 11.24
N THR A 930 39.57 -9.34 12.11
CA THR A 930 38.41 -9.72 12.92
C THR A 930 37.12 -9.95 12.14
N TRP A 931 36.86 -9.24 11.02
CA TRP A 931 35.71 -9.52 10.13
C TRP A 931 36.00 -10.66 9.14
N PHE A 932 37.28 -10.96 8.87
CA PHE A 932 37.61 -12.26 8.31
C PHE A 932 37.35 -13.38 9.35
N LEU A 933 37.67 -13.14 10.63
CA LEU A 933 37.59 -14.10 11.73
C LEU A 933 36.19 -14.28 12.38
N ALA A 934 35.18 -13.47 12.06
CA ALA A 934 33.81 -13.50 12.61
C ALA A 934 32.77 -13.35 11.51
#